data_AF-A0A5D0CYH2-F1
#
_entry.id   AF-A0A5D0CYH2-F1
#
_cell.length_a   1.000
_cell.length_b   1.000
_cell.length_c   1.000
_cell.angle_alpha   90.00
_cell.angle_beta   90.00
_cell.angle_gamma   90.00
#
_symmetry.space_group_name_H-M   'P 1'
#
loop_
_entity.id
_entity.type
_entity.pdbx_description
1 polymer ?
#
loop_
_entity_poly.entity_id
_entity_poly.type
_entity_poly.pdbx_seq_one_letter_code
_entity_poly.pdbx_strand_id
1 'polypeptide(L)'
;MIDFTVVPGMIVPTDQTAKFSLRTKKPIRSVQAQHPAQTTLEPIGTEPGGHHLYSLRLGKLGTNDITVHYGDGEKTVLQFYAIEPIADALQRHATFMVEHQQWNVPGDLRDKVFDDWMMQTNSKRNVFNGYWGWGDDWGLTHGQFLAEKNVQKPVASEIIAVDEYLETAIWTHLMNGHHEDYLIHDFLMPEPNTTPTYRGYAYPHVYNTYFSMYKIAKLYPDLVEYQHPRSTYLLRAYNIFKALYEGPVAYNWNTGLMGELSTPDIIKALQDEGYTAEANDLKNKMATKYNNFKNTTYPYGSEYNYDNTGEESVYTLAKMYNNLSMMEKINTKVRATRGHMPLWYFYSVPVTITGEPWWNFQYTVALQGYAMDDWVRNHSKQPEVEQRLTYASKIGNVSAINSGQISSDPADIGAVAWTYQMTKGNHGALGVGGGPLFNGWRGMSGEADLGLWGAIQILSADVAVDPLFGVYGYGAEVTDEGSRYVVVPKDGVFQKLNLITEKFGMVMERDKYTEAAVSKAKDGIRFTLASATPGTAHTTHVTFTGLAPGSYDILINGTKAGTVSSVGGKPAVAALSIGEAARYEIELQQGDGPGEPEQVDLALSATASASYVSPWESLAGLNDGYEPVHSADRGHPVYGNWDNPGTTQWVQYDWNENVTIDRVDVYWFDDDAGIDLPASYSIQYWNGSAWAEVGNGSGYGLLPDRYNTTTFAPVTTNRIRLNVKAKEDFSTGIQSWRVYGPQL
;
A
#
# COMPACT_ATOMS: atom_id res chain seq x y z
N MET A 1 23.53 -24.56 -23.28
CA MET A 1 22.59 -23.53 -22.82
C MET A 1 21.77 -24.11 -21.68
N ILE A 2 21.70 -23.37 -20.58
CA ILE A 2 20.96 -23.71 -19.37
C ILE A 2 19.88 -22.65 -19.22
N ASP A 3 18.65 -23.11 -19.02
CA ASP A 3 17.53 -22.31 -18.60
C ASP A 3 17.49 -22.28 -17.07
N PHE A 4 17.21 -21.11 -16.51
CA PHE A 4 17.43 -20.79 -15.11
C PHE A 4 16.24 -20.03 -14.52
N THR A 5 15.82 -20.45 -13.33
CA THR A 5 14.78 -19.78 -12.54
C THR A 5 15.19 -19.75 -11.08
N VAL A 6 14.82 -18.71 -10.32
CA VAL A 6 15.18 -18.55 -8.90
C VAL A 6 14.07 -17.89 -8.09
N VAL A 7 14.04 -18.23 -6.79
CA VAL A 7 13.32 -17.53 -5.72
C VAL A 7 14.26 -17.39 -4.51
N PRO A 8 14.25 -16.25 -3.77
CA PRO A 8 13.45 -15.06 -4.03
C PRO A 8 14.10 -14.15 -5.09
N GLY A 9 15.33 -14.46 -5.52
CA GLY A 9 16.14 -13.65 -6.42
C GLY A 9 17.61 -14.05 -6.34
N MET A 10 18.50 -13.20 -6.87
CA MET A 10 19.95 -13.40 -6.85
C MET A 10 20.65 -12.74 -5.66
N ILE A 11 19.94 -11.86 -4.94
CA ILE A 11 20.38 -11.27 -3.69
C ILE A 11 19.70 -12.05 -2.57
N VAL A 12 20.47 -12.58 -1.62
CA VAL A 12 19.96 -13.50 -0.60
C VAL A 12 20.46 -13.07 0.78
N PRO A 13 19.58 -12.61 1.68
CA PRO A 13 19.95 -12.41 3.08
C PRO A 13 20.45 -13.72 3.72
N THR A 14 21.49 -13.64 4.55
CA THR A 14 22.13 -14.83 5.16
C THR A 14 21.23 -15.66 6.09
N ASP A 15 20.11 -15.08 6.53
CA ASP A 15 19.07 -15.73 7.30
C ASP A 15 17.95 -16.34 6.44
N GLN A 16 18.02 -16.23 5.12
CA GLN A 16 17.04 -16.75 4.16
C GLN A 16 17.63 -17.88 3.30
N THR A 17 16.74 -18.66 2.68
CA THR A 17 17.08 -19.79 1.82
C THR A 17 16.53 -19.56 0.43
N ALA A 18 17.39 -19.48 -0.58
CA ALA A 18 16.96 -19.41 -1.97
C ALA A 18 16.69 -20.82 -2.54
N LYS A 19 15.84 -20.91 -3.55
CA LYS A 19 15.70 -22.10 -4.41
C LYS A 19 15.95 -21.70 -5.86
N PHE A 20 16.61 -22.56 -6.62
CA PHE A 20 16.79 -22.34 -8.05
C PHE A 20 16.61 -23.60 -8.87
N SER A 21 16.28 -23.41 -10.15
CA SER A 21 16.03 -24.47 -11.12
C SER A 21 17.03 -24.38 -12.26
N LEU A 22 17.57 -25.53 -12.68
CA LEU A 22 18.38 -25.68 -13.88
C LEU A 22 17.68 -26.62 -14.86
N ARG A 23 17.43 -26.14 -16.07
CA ARG A 23 16.91 -26.97 -17.16
C ARG A 23 17.85 -26.94 -18.36
N THR A 24 18.24 -28.11 -18.85
CA THR A 24 19.11 -28.22 -20.03
C THR A 24 18.92 -29.56 -20.73
N LYS A 25 19.20 -29.60 -22.05
CA LYS A 25 19.18 -30.85 -22.83
C LYS A 25 20.44 -31.71 -22.61
N LYS A 26 21.48 -31.15 -22.00
CA LYS A 26 22.76 -31.82 -21.73
C LYS A 26 22.80 -32.26 -20.27
N PRO A 27 23.44 -33.40 -19.94
CA PRO A 27 23.52 -33.87 -18.55
C PRO A 27 24.27 -32.86 -17.68
N ILE A 28 23.71 -32.52 -16.51
CA ILE A 28 24.40 -31.75 -15.47
C ILE A 28 25.40 -32.70 -14.78
N ARG A 29 26.68 -32.34 -14.80
CA ARG A 29 27.77 -33.15 -14.22
C ARG A 29 28.02 -32.80 -12.75
N SER A 30 27.99 -31.52 -12.42
CA SER A 30 28.11 -31.04 -11.04
C SER A 30 27.63 -29.60 -10.89
N VAL A 31 27.16 -29.25 -9.70
CA VAL A 31 26.88 -27.88 -9.28
C VAL A 31 27.71 -27.60 -8.03
N GLN A 32 28.57 -26.58 -8.08
CA GLN A 32 29.61 -26.35 -7.08
C GLN A 32 29.55 -24.90 -6.58
N ALA A 33 29.52 -24.73 -5.26
CA ALA A 33 29.65 -23.41 -4.64
C ALA A 33 31.11 -22.96 -4.56
N GLN A 34 31.38 -21.68 -4.79
CA GLN A 34 32.69 -21.06 -4.64
C GLN A 34 33.24 -21.15 -3.21
N HIS A 35 32.34 -21.10 -2.21
CA HIS A 35 32.68 -21.10 -0.78
C HIS A 35 31.96 -22.25 -0.05
N PRO A 36 32.34 -23.52 -0.31
CA PRO A 36 31.59 -24.68 0.18
C PRO A 36 31.52 -24.79 1.71
N ALA A 37 32.49 -24.22 2.45
CA ALA A 37 32.45 -24.18 3.91
C ALA A 37 31.43 -23.18 4.49
N GLN A 38 30.93 -22.25 3.67
CA GLN A 38 29.98 -21.19 4.05
C GLN A 38 28.76 -21.19 3.12
N THR A 39 28.49 -22.28 2.42
CA THR A 39 27.37 -22.39 1.50
C THR A 39 26.74 -23.77 1.63
N THR A 40 25.46 -23.80 1.97
CA THR A 40 24.65 -25.02 1.89
C THR A 40 24.00 -25.06 0.51
N LEU A 41 24.33 -26.07 -0.28
CA LEU A 41 23.78 -26.28 -1.62
C LEU A 41 23.31 -27.73 -1.73
N GLU A 42 22.01 -27.93 -1.88
CA GLU A 42 21.39 -29.25 -1.84
C GLU A 42 20.47 -29.48 -3.04
N PRO A 43 20.58 -30.59 -3.77
CA PRO A 43 19.57 -30.98 -4.75
C PRO A 43 18.28 -31.36 -4.02
N ILE A 44 17.16 -30.74 -4.38
CA ILE A 44 15.86 -30.94 -3.71
C ILE A 44 14.82 -31.64 -4.58
N GLY A 45 15.21 -32.08 -5.78
CA GLY A 45 14.37 -32.91 -6.65
C GLY A 45 14.37 -32.47 -8.10
N THR A 46 13.40 -32.98 -8.84
CA THR A 46 13.19 -32.67 -10.25
C THR A 46 11.71 -32.43 -10.53
N GLU A 47 11.40 -31.42 -11.33
CA GLU A 47 10.05 -31.09 -11.78
C GLU A 47 9.84 -31.45 -13.27
N PRO A 48 8.57 -31.60 -13.72
CA PRO A 48 8.25 -31.88 -15.12
C PRO A 48 8.95 -30.92 -16.10
N GLY A 49 9.33 -31.44 -17.27
CA GLY A 49 10.06 -30.66 -18.28
C GLY A 49 11.58 -30.61 -18.07
N GLY A 50 12.14 -31.43 -17.17
CA GLY A 50 13.59 -31.58 -16.99
C GLY A 50 14.22 -30.48 -16.13
N HIS A 51 13.45 -29.94 -15.19
CA HIS A 51 13.90 -28.95 -14.22
C HIS A 51 14.58 -29.65 -13.03
N HIS A 52 15.86 -29.39 -12.79
CA HIS A 52 16.59 -29.86 -11.61
C HIS A 52 16.59 -28.76 -10.56
N LEU A 53 16.06 -29.05 -9.37
CA LEU A 53 15.88 -28.06 -8.32
C LEU A 53 16.98 -28.15 -7.26
N TYR A 54 17.38 -26.99 -6.75
CA TYR A 54 18.39 -26.84 -5.71
C TYR A 54 17.91 -25.86 -4.64
N SER A 55 18.24 -26.16 -3.38
CA SER A 55 18.16 -25.24 -2.25
C SER A 55 19.54 -24.63 -2.00
N LEU A 56 19.59 -23.34 -1.67
CA LEU A 56 20.81 -22.57 -1.49
C LEU A 56 20.71 -21.66 -0.26
N ARG A 57 21.66 -21.81 0.67
CA ARG A 57 21.88 -20.84 1.77
C ARG A 57 23.31 -20.33 1.71
N LEU A 58 23.47 -19.01 1.78
CA LEU A 58 24.77 -18.32 1.71
C LEU A 58 25.13 -17.76 3.07
N GLY A 59 26.34 -18.07 3.56
CA GLY A 59 26.88 -17.55 4.82
C GLY A 59 28.03 -16.56 4.65
N LYS A 60 28.56 -16.39 3.44
CA LYS A 60 29.61 -15.41 3.15
C LYS A 60 28.99 -14.18 2.49
N LEU A 61 29.07 -13.01 3.12
CA LEU A 61 28.59 -11.76 2.55
C LEU A 61 29.31 -11.41 1.23
N GLY A 62 28.60 -10.69 0.35
CA GLY A 62 29.09 -10.30 -0.96
C GLY A 62 28.91 -11.37 -2.03
N THR A 63 29.81 -11.40 -3.01
CA THR A 63 29.70 -12.28 -4.18
C THR A 63 29.86 -13.76 -3.83
N ASN A 64 28.98 -14.58 -4.38
CA ASN A 64 28.98 -16.04 -4.25
C ASN A 64 28.66 -16.70 -5.60
N ASP A 65 29.67 -17.32 -6.22
CA ASP A 65 29.50 -18.01 -7.50
C ASP A 65 29.04 -19.47 -7.30
N ILE A 66 28.05 -19.88 -8.11
CA ILE A 66 27.65 -21.28 -8.27
C ILE A 66 28.04 -21.73 -9.68
N THR A 67 29.02 -22.61 -9.77
CA THR A 67 29.50 -23.15 -11.05
C THR A 67 28.75 -24.41 -11.43
N VAL A 68 28.14 -24.41 -12.62
CA VAL A 68 27.47 -25.58 -13.20
C VAL A 68 28.32 -26.14 -14.34
N HIS A 69 28.76 -27.38 -14.17
CA HIS A 69 29.40 -28.18 -15.22
C HIS A 69 28.35 -29.06 -15.89
N TYR A 70 28.28 -29.06 -17.22
CA TYR A 70 27.28 -29.81 -17.96
C TYR A 70 27.83 -30.30 -19.32
N GLY A 71 27.17 -31.30 -19.91
CA GLY A 71 27.54 -31.85 -21.21
C GLY A 71 28.92 -32.50 -21.23
N ASP A 72 29.72 -32.09 -22.22
CA ASP A 72 31.03 -32.67 -22.58
C ASP A 72 32.16 -31.64 -22.39
N GLY A 73 32.05 -30.84 -21.33
CA GLY A 73 33.04 -29.84 -20.92
C GLY A 73 32.49 -28.43 -20.79
N GLU A 74 31.19 -28.21 -21.02
CA GLU A 74 30.60 -26.89 -20.85
C GLU A 74 30.50 -26.44 -19.38
N LYS A 75 30.62 -25.13 -19.19
CA LYS A 75 30.50 -24.46 -17.89
C LYS A 75 29.61 -23.22 -18.01
N THR A 76 28.79 -22.99 -17.00
CA THR A 76 28.17 -21.68 -16.72
C THR A 76 28.35 -21.32 -15.25
N VAL A 77 28.23 -20.04 -14.92
CA VAL A 77 28.30 -19.53 -13.55
C VAL A 77 27.03 -18.75 -13.26
N LEU A 78 26.43 -19.01 -12.11
CA LEU A 78 25.33 -18.23 -11.53
C LEU A 78 25.96 -17.37 -10.44
N GLN A 79 25.75 -16.06 -10.47
CA GLN A 79 26.40 -15.14 -9.53
C GLN A 79 25.37 -14.59 -8.55
N PHE A 80 25.41 -15.08 -7.32
CA PHE A 80 24.60 -14.60 -6.22
C PHE A 80 25.34 -13.55 -5.40
N TYR A 81 24.59 -12.78 -4.63
CA TYR A 81 25.12 -11.82 -3.66
C TYR A 81 24.43 -12.02 -2.31
N ALA A 82 25.23 -12.20 -1.25
CA ALA A 82 24.69 -12.35 0.09
C ALA A 82 24.77 -11.05 0.86
N ILE A 83 23.69 -10.71 1.56
CA ILE A 83 23.59 -9.53 2.42
C ILE A 83 23.30 -9.94 3.88
N GLU A 84 23.61 -9.05 4.81
CA GLU A 84 23.19 -9.19 6.21
C GLU A 84 21.65 -9.31 6.29
N PRO A 85 21.06 -9.95 7.32
CA PRO A 85 19.62 -9.93 7.51
C PRO A 85 19.07 -8.50 7.39
N ILE A 86 17.97 -8.35 6.65
CA ILE A 86 17.49 -7.02 6.22
C ILE A 86 17.25 -6.08 7.41
N ALA A 87 16.67 -6.59 8.49
CA ALA A 87 16.43 -5.82 9.72
C ALA A 87 17.72 -5.26 10.34
N ASP A 88 18.78 -6.07 10.34
CA ASP A 88 20.06 -5.72 10.94
C ASP A 88 20.80 -4.72 10.05
N ALA A 89 20.78 -4.91 8.73
CA ALA A 89 21.35 -3.96 7.77
C ALA A 89 20.70 -2.57 7.88
N LEU A 90 19.36 -2.49 7.86
CA LEU A 90 18.64 -1.22 7.99
C LEU A 90 18.92 -0.52 9.32
N GLN A 91 18.95 -1.27 10.42
CA GLN A 91 19.27 -0.70 11.73
C GLN A 91 20.72 -0.24 11.81
N ARG A 92 21.67 -1.03 11.28
CA ARG A 92 23.09 -0.69 11.25
C ARG A 92 23.32 0.62 10.51
N HIS A 93 22.68 0.78 9.35
CA HIS A 93 22.81 2.01 8.58
C HIS A 93 22.21 3.21 9.33
N ALA A 94 21.00 3.09 9.89
CA ALA A 94 20.39 4.17 10.67
C ALA A 94 21.26 4.61 11.87
N THR A 95 21.88 3.65 12.58
CA THR A 95 22.83 3.96 13.65
C THR A 95 24.09 4.66 13.10
N PHE A 96 24.65 4.17 11.99
CA PHE A 96 25.81 4.77 11.33
C PHE A 96 25.55 6.23 10.93
N MET A 97 24.36 6.55 10.42
CA MET A 97 24.01 7.90 10.00
C MET A 97 24.12 8.89 11.15
N VAL A 98 23.56 8.55 12.33
CA VAL A 98 23.60 9.41 13.52
C VAL A 98 25.02 9.53 14.07
N GLU A 99 25.76 8.43 14.10
CA GLU A 99 27.11 8.40 14.71
C GLU A 99 28.20 9.04 13.82
N HIS A 100 28.08 8.92 12.50
CA HIS A 100 29.16 9.25 11.57
C HIS A 100 28.79 10.30 10.51
N GLN A 101 27.56 10.28 9.99
CA GLN A 101 27.13 11.19 8.91
C GLN A 101 26.52 12.49 9.40
N GLN A 102 25.98 12.55 10.63
CA GLN A 102 25.48 13.80 11.17
C GLN A 102 26.62 14.73 11.60
N TRP A 103 26.51 16.01 11.25
CA TRP A 103 27.34 17.09 11.78
C TRP A 103 26.77 17.57 13.12
N ASN A 104 27.66 17.84 14.09
CA ASN A 104 27.31 18.41 15.39
C ASN A 104 28.26 19.57 15.68
N VAL A 105 27.99 20.71 15.04
CA VAL A 105 28.85 21.90 15.01
C VAL A 105 28.02 23.18 15.21
N PRO A 106 27.51 23.45 16.43
CA PRO A 106 26.62 24.58 16.68
C PRO A 106 27.16 25.92 16.18
N GLY A 107 26.32 26.65 15.45
CA GLY A 107 26.64 27.95 14.86
C GLY A 107 27.39 27.89 13.52
N ASP A 108 27.65 26.70 12.99
CA ASP A 108 28.18 26.47 11.64
C ASP A 108 27.03 26.09 10.68
N LEU A 109 27.16 26.44 9.39
CA LEU A 109 26.20 26.10 8.34
C LEU A 109 25.85 24.60 8.30
N ARG A 110 26.81 23.75 8.65
CA ARG A 110 26.69 22.29 8.56
C ARG A 110 25.92 21.69 9.73
N ASP A 111 25.60 22.46 10.77
CA ASP A 111 25.05 21.89 12.00
C ASP A 111 23.81 21.04 11.73
N LYS A 112 23.80 19.83 12.32
CA LYS A 112 22.75 18.80 12.19
C LYS A 112 22.51 18.23 10.80
N VAL A 113 23.23 18.66 9.77
CA VAL A 113 23.19 18.06 8.43
C VAL A 113 23.63 16.59 8.48
N PHE A 114 22.88 15.70 7.84
CA PHE A 114 23.35 14.37 7.44
C PHE A 114 24.11 14.49 6.12
N ASP A 115 25.43 14.34 6.15
CA ASP A 115 26.30 14.51 4.97
C ASP A 115 26.66 13.15 4.33
N ASP A 116 27.07 13.21 3.07
CA ASP A 116 27.59 12.07 2.34
C ASP A 116 28.80 11.47 3.08
N TRP A 117 28.86 10.14 3.20
CA TRP A 117 30.07 9.44 3.66
C TRP A 117 30.93 9.04 2.47
N MET A 118 32.24 9.23 2.59
CA MET A 118 33.24 8.84 1.61
C MET A 118 34.09 7.70 2.18
N MET A 119 33.82 6.46 1.75
CA MET A 119 34.53 5.26 2.21
C MET A 119 36.04 5.30 1.91
N GLN A 120 36.44 5.92 0.81
CA GLN A 120 37.86 6.01 0.47
C GLN A 120 38.68 6.93 1.39
N THR A 121 38.03 7.81 2.15
CA THR A 121 38.70 8.72 3.10
C THR A 121 38.20 8.54 4.53
N ASN A 122 37.26 7.63 4.78
CA ASN A 122 36.59 7.46 6.08
C ASN A 122 36.12 8.80 6.65
N SER A 123 35.45 9.61 5.83
CA SER A 123 35.04 10.97 6.21
C SER A 123 33.75 11.42 5.56
N LYS A 124 33.07 12.35 6.22
CA LYS A 124 32.00 13.16 5.60
C LYS A 124 32.55 13.94 4.40
N ARG A 125 31.74 14.13 3.36
CA ARG A 125 32.12 14.78 2.10
C ARG A 125 32.51 16.24 2.30
N ASN A 126 31.81 16.97 3.16
CA ASN A 126 32.11 18.35 3.53
C ASN A 126 32.19 19.32 2.32
N VAL A 127 31.24 19.21 1.38
CA VAL A 127 31.16 20.08 0.19
C VAL A 127 29.79 20.78 0.17
N PHE A 128 29.78 22.06 0.56
CA PHE A 128 28.56 22.87 0.75
C PHE A 128 28.51 24.11 -0.16
N ASN A 129 29.33 24.18 -1.21
CA ASN A 129 29.41 25.37 -2.06
C ASN A 129 29.24 25.02 -3.54
N GLY A 130 28.41 25.80 -4.25
CA GLY A 130 28.18 25.70 -5.68
C GLY A 130 27.15 24.63 -6.08
N TYR A 131 27.03 24.42 -7.40
CA TYR A 131 26.04 23.53 -8.02
C TYR A 131 26.18 22.03 -7.66
N TRP A 132 27.28 21.66 -7.00
CA TRP A 132 27.53 20.31 -6.50
C TRP A 132 27.67 20.28 -4.97
N GLY A 133 27.10 21.29 -4.31
CA GLY A 133 27.02 21.39 -2.86
C GLY A 133 26.02 20.38 -2.28
N TRP A 134 25.93 20.35 -0.95
CA TRP A 134 24.95 19.55 -0.24
C TRP A 134 23.54 20.11 -0.47
N GLY A 135 22.61 19.28 -0.91
CA GLY A 135 21.26 19.68 -1.29
C GLY A 135 20.70 18.73 -2.35
N ASP A 136 19.45 18.98 -2.74
CA ASP A 136 18.71 18.14 -3.69
C ASP A 136 18.83 16.62 -3.39
N ASP A 137 18.98 15.76 -4.38
CA ASP A 137 18.98 14.30 -4.24
C ASP A 137 20.26 13.73 -3.57
N TRP A 138 21.33 14.53 -3.46
CA TRP A 138 22.63 14.12 -2.87
C TRP A 138 22.78 14.47 -1.38
N GLY A 139 21.76 15.05 -0.76
CA GLY A 139 21.78 15.34 0.68
C GLY A 139 20.43 15.16 1.35
N LEU A 140 19.34 15.60 0.70
CA LEU A 140 18.01 15.61 1.33
C LEU A 140 17.43 14.21 1.55
N THR A 141 17.93 13.22 0.81
CA THR A 141 17.46 11.82 0.85
C THR A 141 17.83 11.09 2.14
N HIS A 142 18.92 11.50 2.81
CA HIS A 142 19.37 10.91 4.08
C HIS A 142 18.31 11.09 5.18
N GLY A 143 17.89 12.33 5.43
CA GLY A 143 16.85 12.62 6.42
C GLY A 143 15.54 11.89 6.11
N GLN A 144 15.18 11.78 4.82
CA GLN A 144 13.99 11.09 4.36
C GLN A 144 13.98 9.60 4.73
N PHE A 145 15.09 8.89 4.48
CA PHE A 145 15.23 7.49 4.89
C PHE A 145 15.18 7.32 6.41
N LEU A 146 15.99 8.09 7.14
CA LEU A 146 16.12 7.92 8.59
C LEU A 146 14.78 8.17 9.31
N ALA A 147 14.03 9.18 8.86
CA ALA A 147 12.70 9.47 9.37
C ALA A 147 11.73 8.30 9.09
N GLU A 148 11.64 7.81 7.85
CA GLU A 148 10.73 6.71 7.51
C GLU A 148 11.10 5.41 8.24
N LYS A 149 12.39 5.09 8.36
CA LYS A 149 12.86 3.95 9.15
C LYS A 149 12.34 4.02 10.59
N ASN A 150 12.30 5.22 11.19
CA ASN A 150 11.83 5.43 12.55
C ASN A 150 10.30 5.40 12.70
N VAL A 151 9.54 5.53 11.62
CA VAL A 151 8.10 5.21 11.61
C VAL A 151 7.89 3.71 11.91
N GLN A 152 8.72 2.86 11.29
CA GLN A 152 8.62 1.40 11.35
C GLN A 152 9.30 0.79 12.59
N LYS A 153 10.47 1.32 12.98
CA LYS A 153 11.26 0.88 14.13
C LYS A 153 11.83 2.09 14.86
N PRO A 154 11.08 2.67 15.81
CA PRO A 154 11.48 3.90 16.46
C PRO A 154 12.69 3.69 17.38
N VAL A 155 13.64 4.62 17.31
CA VAL A 155 14.80 4.71 18.20
C VAL A 155 14.94 6.17 18.63
N ALA A 156 14.86 6.42 19.94
CA ALA A 156 14.79 7.78 20.49
C ALA A 156 15.92 8.71 20.00
N SER A 157 17.18 8.24 20.00
CA SER A 157 18.32 9.04 19.55
C SER A 157 18.28 9.36 18.05
N GLU A 158 17.73 8.47 17.23
CA GLU A 158 17.59 8.71 15.78
C GLU A 158 16.46 9.71 15.50
N ILE A 159 15.35 9.62 16.24
CA ILE A 159 14.23 10.56 16.13
C ILE A 159 14.66 11.97 16.53
N ILE A 160 15.40 12.10 17.64
CA ILE A 160 15.97 13.40 18.07
C ILE A 160 16.88 13.96 16.99
N ALA A 161 17.75 13.14 16.39
CA ALA A 161 18.65 13.59 15.33
C ALA A 161 17.90 14.10 14.08
N VAL A 162 16.81 13.44 13.68
CA VAL A 162 15.96 13.89 12.56
C VAL A 162 15.21 15.18 12.90
N ASP A 163 14.71 15.32 14.13
CA ASP A 163 13.98 16.51 14.56
C ASP A 163 14.90 17.74 14.60
N GLU A 164 16.11 17.58 15.15
CA GLU A 164 17.15 18.62 15.14
C GLU A 164 17.61 18.98 13.72
N TYR A 165 17.70 17.99 12.81
CA TYR A 165 17.99 18.21 11.40
C TYR A 165 16.91 19.05 10.71
N LEU A 166 15.62 18.72 10.93
CA LEU A 166 14.52 19.47 10.34
C LEU A 166 14.48 20.91 10.84
N GLU A 167 14.73 21.15 12.13
CA GLU A 167 14.71 22.50 12.69
C GLU A 167 15.96 23.33 12.33
N THR A 168 17.14 22.73 12.45
CA THR A 168 18.41 23.46 12.28
C THR A 168 18.82 23.52 10.81
N ALA A 169 19.06 22.36 10.19
CA ALA A 169 19.59 22.31 8.83
C ALA A 169 18.55 22.73 7.79
N ILE A 170 17.32 22.23 7.89
CA ILE A 170 16.27 22.48 6.89
C ILE A 170 15.56 23.81 7.14
N TRP A 171 14.85 23.94 8.26
CA TRP A 171 14.01 25.10 8.52
C TRP A 171 14.84 26.37 8.71
N THR A 172 15.85 26.35 9.58
CA THR A 172 16.63 27.54 9.91
C THR A 172 17.62 27.93 8.81
N HIS A 173 18.32 26.98 8.19
CA HIS A 173 19.37 27.27 7.21
C HIS A 173 18.93 27.12 5.75
N LEU A 174 18.48 25.94 5.32
CA LEU A 174 18.12 25.72 3.92
C LEU A 174 16.91 26.55 3.47
N MET A 175 15.95 26.79 4.35
CA MET A 175 14.72 27.55 4.08
C MET A 175 14.77 28.99 4.64
N ASN A 176 15.95 29.49 5.00
CA ASN A 176 16.08 30.85 5.51
C ASN A 176 15.54 31.87 4.49
N GLY A 177 14.73 32.81 4.95
CA GLY A 177 14.05 33.78 4.08
C GLY A 177 12.82 33.23 3.33
N HIS A 178 12.50 31.94 3.49
CA HIS A 178 11.41 31.24 2.78
C HIS A 178 10.38 30.58 3.73
N HIS A 179 10.25 31.09 4.96
CA HIS A 179 9.29 30.55 5.96
C HIS A 179 7.83 30.90 5.66
N GLU A 180 7.57 31.89 4.80
CA GLU A 180 6.23 32.30 4.39
C GLU A 180 5.78 31.64 3.07
N ASP A 181 6.71 31.47 2.12
CA ASP A 181 6.43 30.91 0.78
C ASP A 181 6.81 29.43 0.65
N TYR A 182 7.55 28.88 1.61
CA TYR A 182 7.99 27.48 1.69
C TYR A 182 8.82 27.02 0.49
N LEU A 183 9.51 27.95 -0.17
CA LEU A 183 10.47 27.60 -1.22
C LEU A 183 11.71 26.93 -0.61
N ILE A 184 12.28 25.99 -1.37
CA ILE A 184 13.46 25.23 -0.96
C ILE A 184 14.61 25.65 -1.86
N HIS A 185 15.70 26.14 -1.26
CA HIS A 185 16.95 26.33 -1.99
C HIS A 185 17.47 24.99 -2.53
N ASP A 186 17.89 24.97 -3.80
CA ASP A 186 18.39 23.76 -4.44
C ASP A 186 19.61 23.19 -3.69
N PHE A 187 20.47 24.07 -3.13
CA PHE A 187 21.64 23.68 -2.35
C PHE A 187 21.81 24.53 -1.07
N LEU A 188 22.28 23.89 0.00
CA LEU A 188 22.65 24.56 1.24
C LEU A 188 23.98 25.28 1.06
N MET A 189 23.96 26.61 1.24
CA MET A 189 25.14 27.48 1.08
C MET A 189 25.18 28.55 2.18
N PRO A 190 26.35 29.17 2.44
CA PRO A 190 26.45 30.29 3.39
C PRO A 190 25.56 31.47 3.00
N GLU A 191 25.08 32.20 4.00
CA GLU A 191 24.21 33.35 3.79
C GLU A 191 24.92 34.57 3.15
N PRO A 192 24.24 35.35 2.28
CA PRO A 192 22.92 35.06 1.74
C PRO A 192 22.92 33.84 0.81
N ASN A 193 22.04 32.86 1.04
CA ASN A 193 21.91 31.73 0.12
C ASN A 193 21.30 32.22 -1.19
N THR A 194 22.11 32.22 -2.25
CA THR A 194 21.71 32.71 -3.58
C THR A 194 21.46 31.58 -4.58
N THR A 195 21.42 30.34 -4.09
CA THR A 195 21.07 29.21 -4.95
C THR A 195 19.61 29.31 -5.39
N PRO A 196 19.28 28.84 -6.59
CA PRO A 196 17.90 28.88 -7.06
C PRO A 196 16.96 28.07 -6.16
N THR A 197 15.66 28.30 -6.27
CA THR A 197 14.61 27.54 -5.56
C THR A 197 13.63 26.90 -6.55
N TYR A 198 14.13 26.45 -7.70
CA TYR A 198 13.27 26.06 -8.83
C TYR A 198 13.25 24.55 -9.08
N ARG A 199 14.13 23.76 -8.46
CA ARG A 199 14.23 22.33 -8.78
C ARG A 199 13.17 21.54 -8.02
N GLY A 200 12.09 21.15 -8.71
CA GLY A 200 11.00 20.38 -8.13
C GLY A 200 11.41 19.05 -7.49
N TYR A 201 12.52 18.45 -7.94
CA TYR A 201 13.05 17.20 -7.38
C TYR A 201 13.49 17.28 -5.92
N ALA A 202 13.89 18.46 -5.42
CA ALA A 202 14.27 18.65 -4.03
C ALA A 202 13.07 18.54 -3.06
N TYR A 203 11.88 18.96 -3.51
CA TYR A 203 10.72 19.16 -2.65
C TYR A 203 10.19 17.86 -2.02
N PRO A 204 10.03 16.74 -2.76
CA PRO A 204 9.64 15.46 -2.19
C PRO A 204 10.50 14.98 -1.03
N HIS A 205 11.81 15.16 -1.11
CA HIS A 205 12.70 14.73 -0.02
C HIS A 205 12.38 15.47 1.28
N VAL A 206 12.17 16.78 1.20
CA VAL A 206 11.88 17.61 2.38
C VAL A 206 10.48 17.35 2.93
N TYR A 207 9.43 17.39 2.09
CA TYR A 207 8.07 17.18 2.62
C TYR A 207 7.87 15.75 3.13
N ASN A 208 8.54 14.74 2.57
CA ASN A 208 8.47 13.37 3.08
C ASN A 208 9.18 13.20 4.41
N THR A 209 10.26 13.95 4.66
CA THR A 209 10.93 13.95 5.96
C THR A 209 10.00 14.55 7.02
N TYR A 210 9.38 15.71 6.73
CA TYR A 210 8.35 16.30 7.61
C TYR A 210 7.14 15.37 7.81
N PHE A 211 6.65 14.74 6.76
CA PHE A 211 5.52 13.81 6.85
C PHE A 211 5.85 12.57 7.69
N SER A 212 7.07 12.05 7.56
CA SER A 212 7.55 10.95 8.41
C SER A 212 7.67 11.37 9.87
N MET A 213 8.12 12.60 10.13
CA MET A 213 8.14 13.16 11.48
C MET A 213 6.74 13.34 12.08
N TYR A 214 5.75 13.75 11.27
CA TYR A 214 4.33 13.73 11.66
C TYR A 214 3.88 12.31 12.06
N LYS A 215 4.20 11.29 11.24
CA LYS A 215 3.86 9.90 11.53
C LYS A 215 4.49 9.44 12.85
N ILE A 216 5.77 9.74 13.07
CA ILE A 216 6.48 9.42 14.32
C ILE A 216 5.78 10.08 15.52
N ALA A 217 5.54 11.40 15.47
CA ALA A 217 4.91 12.13 16.56
C ALA A 217 3.46 11.68 16.83
N LYS A 218 2.74 11.22 15.80
CA LYS A 218 1.40 10.64 15.94
C LYS A 218 1.43 9.25 16.58
N LEU A 219 2.35 8.39 16.15
CA LEU A 219 2.42 7.00 16.59
C LEU A 219 3.12 6.86 17.95
N TYR A 220 4.08 7.72 18.26
CA TYR A 220 4.95 7.63 19.44
C TYR A 220 5.03 8.96 20.21
N PRO A 221 3.90 9.56 20.63
CA PRO A 221 3.85 10.93 21.16
C PRO A 221 4.68 11.16 22.43
N ASP A 222 4.93 10.11 23.21
CA ASP A 222 5.65 10.19 24.49
C ASP A 222 7.08 9.62 24.43
N LEU A 223 7.57 9.27 23.22
CA LEU A 223 8.86 8.60 23.08
C LEU A 223 10.05 9.55 23.25
N VAL A 224 9.90 10.80 22.81
CA VAL A 224 10.90 11.86 22.93
C VAL A 224 10.19 13.20 23.18
N GLU A 225 10.94 14.22 23.58
CA GLU A 225 10.47 15.60 23.54
C GLU A 225 10.62 16.14 22.12
N TYR A 226 9.48 16.28 21.42
CA TYR A 226 9.44 16.80 20.06
C TYR A 226 9.59 18.33 20.06
N GLN A 227 10.37 18.87 19.12
CA GLN A 227 10.55 20.32 18.93
C GLN A 227 9.23 21.03 18.61
N HIS A 228 8.31 20.31 17.93
CA HIS A 228 7.03 20.85 17.50
C HIS A 228 5.87 19.87 17.74
N PRO A 229 4.63 20.35 17.87
CA PRO A 229 3.46 19.47 17.84
C PRO A 229 3.32 18.81 16.46
N ARG A 230 2.70 17.62 16.42
CA ARG A 230 2.53 16.83 15.19
C ARG A 230 1.89 17.61 14.02
N SER A 231 0.98 18.54 14.32
CA SER A 231 0.32 19.38 13.33
C SER A 231 1.28 20.30 12.59
N THR A 232 2.33 20.81 13.25
CA THR A 232 3.36 21.63 12.61
C THR A 232 4.11 20.84 11.53
N TYR A 233 4.52 19.61 11.83
CA TYR A 233 5.20 18.77 10.84
C TYR A 233 4.29 18.47 9.64
N LEU A 234 3.02 18.15 9.87
CA LEU A 234 2.05 17.88 8.80
C LEU A 234 1.78 19.11 7.93
N LEU A 235 1.59 20.28 8.54
CA LEU A 235 1.33 21.52 7.81
C LEU A 235 2.58 22.04 7.07
N ARG A 236 3.79 21.85 7.61
CA ARG A 236 5.03 22.11 6.87
C ARG A 236 5.15 21.19 5.65
N ALA A 237 4.87 19.89 5.80
CA ALA A 237 4.83 18.96 4.67
C ALA A 237 3.84 19.42 3.58
N TYR A 238 2.61 19.78 3.97
CA TYR A 238 1.61 20.31 3.06
C TYR A 238 2.05 21.60 2.36
N ASN A 239 2.56 22.60 3.09
CA ASN A 239 2.92 23.89 2.50
C ASN A 239 4.11 23.78 1.54
N ILE A 240 5.09 22.92 1.84
CA ILE A 240 6.20 22.61 0.92
C ILE A 240 5.66 21.90 -0.33
N PHE A 241 4.78 20.91 -0.17
CA PHE A 241 4.11 20.26 -1.31
C PHE A 241 3.35 21.30 -2.15
N LYS A 242 2.63 22.22 -1.52
CA LYS A 242 1.88 23.28 -2.21
C LYS A 242 2.83 24.20 -3.01
N ALA A 243 3.93 24.61 -2.41
CA ALA A 243 4.93 25.50 -3.02
C ALA A 243 5.55 24.90 -4.30
N LEU A 244 5.73 23.57 -4.37
CA LEU A 244 6.16 22.86 -5.59
C LEU A 244 5.28 23.14 -6.82
N TYR A 245 4.00 23.41 -6.61
CA TYR A 245 3.02 23.59 -7.70
C TYR A 245 2.56 25.04 -7.90
N GLU A 246 2.66 25.89 -6.87
CA GLU A 246 2.25 27.30 -6.93
C GLU A 246 3.42 28.28 -7.04
N GLY A 247 4.61 27.90 -6.59
CA GLY A 247 5.82 28.72 -6.68
C GLY A 247 6.43 28.73 -8.08
N PRO A 248 7.51 29.51 -8.29
CA PRO A 248 8.28 29.54 -9.54
C PRO A 248 9.16 28.28 -9.70
N VAL A 249 8.60 27.11 -9.42
CA VAL A 249 9.28 25.81 -9.40
C VAL A 249 9.07 25.10 -10.74
N ALA A 250 10.14 24.63 -11.36
CA ALA A 250 10.09 23.79 -12.55
C ALA A 250 10.04 22.30 -12.17
N TYR A 251 9.87 21.43 -13.17
CA TYR A 251 9.74 19.98 -12.96
C TYR A 251 8.60 19.65 -11.99
N ASN A 252 7.36 19.97 -12.35
CA ASN A 252 6.18 19.76 -11.49
C ASN A 252 5.01 19.11 -12.25
N TRP A 253 4.29 19.89 -13.07
CA TRP A 253 3.03 19.51 -13.69
C TRP A 253 3.15 18.44 -14.77
N ASN A 254 4.29 18.39 -15.46
CA ASN A 254 4.55 17.49 -16.59
C ASN A 254 5.71 16.53 -16.31
N THR A 255 6.10 16.38 -15.05
CA THR A 255 7.28 15.62 -14.63
C THR A 255 6.92 14.75 -13.44
N GLY A 256 7.18 13.45 -13.52
CA GLY A 256 7.12 12.56 -12.36
C GLY A 256 8.36 12.75 -11.50
N LEU A 257 8.18 12.98 -10.20
CA LEU A 257 9.27 13.21 -9.24
C LEU A 257 9.46 11.99 -8.33
N MET A 258 10.67 11.77 -7.85
CA MET A 258 10.95 10.68 -6.90
C MET A 258 10.34 10.98 -5.53
N GLY A 259 9.53 10.07 -5.01
CA GLY A 259 8.99 10.17 -3.66
C GLY A 259 7.56 10.69 -3.56
N GLU A 260 6.82 10.76 -4.68
CA GLU A 260 5.42 11.20 -4.64
C GLU A 260 4.45 10.07 -4.19
N LEU A 261 4.92 8.83 -3.97
CA LEU A 261 4.08 7.70 -3.52
C LEU A 261 3.39 7.97 -2.18
N SER A 262 3.92 8.87 -1.37
CA SER A 262 3.34 9.27 -0.07
C SER A 262 2.13 10.20 -0.22
N THR A 263 1.86 10.73 -1.42
CA THR A 263 0.79 11.72 -1.64
C THR A 263 -0.59 11.25 -1.14
N PRO A 264 -1.04 10.01 -1.39
CA PRO A 264 -2.32 9.53 -0.85
C PRO A 264 -2.34 9.54 0.69
N ASP A 265 -1.23 9.20 1.34
CA ASP A 265 -1.12 9.14 2.79
C ASP A 265 -1.06 10.54 3.41
N ILE A 266 -0.43 11.51 2.75
CA ILE A 266 -0.43 12.92 3.16
C ILE A 266 -1.87 13.47 3.09
N ILE A 267 -2.57 13.22 1.98
CA ILE A 267 -3.98 13.62 1.82
C ILE A 267 -4.83 13.01 2.92
N LYS A 268 -4.68 11.71 3.18
CA LYS A 268 -5.40 11.01 4.24
C LYS A 268 -5.10 11.59 5.62
N ALA A 269 -3.84 11.85 5.94
CA ALA A 269 -3.45 12.44 7.21
C ALA A 269 -4.07 13.84 7.41
N LEU A 270 -4.06 14.68 6.38
CA LEU A 270 -4.73 15.99 6.43
C LEU A 270 -6.23 15.84 6.71
N GLN A 271 -6.91 14.88 6.07
CA GLN A 271 -8.32 14.60 6.34
C GLN A 271 -8.54 14.11 7.78
N ASP A 272 -7.73 13.16 8.24
CA ASP A 272 -7.84 12.56 9.58
C ASP A 272 -7.60 13.60 10.70
N GLU A 273 -6.76 14.61 10.45
CA GLU A 273 -6.49 15.72 11.39
C GLU A 273 -7.43 16.93 11.20
N GLY A 274 -8.41 16.84 10.29
CA GLY A 274 -9.42 17.89 10.08
C GLY A 274 -9.04 19.02 9.10
N TYR A 275 -7.86 18.95 8.48
CA TYR A 275 -7.37 19.87 7.43
C TYR A 275 -7.99 19.58 6.05
N THR A 276 -9.32 19.64 5.99
CA THR A 276 -10.09 19.25 4.80
C THR A 276 -9.81 20.17 3.61
N ALA A 277 -9.55 21.45 3.83
CA ALA A 277 -9.25 22.41 2.76
C ALA A 277 -7.90 22.10 2.09
N GLU A 278 -6.87 21.84 2.91
CA GLU A 278 -5.53 21.44 2.51
C GLU A 278 -5.54 20.10 1.78
N ALA A 279 -6.28 19.12 2.31
CA ALA A 279 -6.46 17.82 1.64
C ALA A 279 -7.11 17.98 0.26
N ASN A 280 -8.14 18.82 0.14
CA ASN A 280 -8.82 19.09 -1.13
C ASN A 280 -7.91 19.86 -2.11
N ASP A 281 -7.07 20.77 -1.62
CA ASP A 281 -6.07 21.45 -2.45
C ASP A 281 -5.09 20.46 -3.09
N LEU A 282 -4.52 19.54 -2.31
CA LEU A 282 -3.63 18.51 -2.83
C LEU A 282 -4.33 17.59 -3.84
N LYS A 283 -5.58 17.18 -3.57
CA LYS A 283 -6.39 16.42 -4.54
C LYS A 283 -6.58 17.15 -5.86
N ASN A 284 -6.84 18.46 -5.81
CA ASN A 284 -7.01 19.28 -7.01
C ASN A 284 -5.70 19.41 -7.81
N LYS A 285 -4.57 19.59 -7.13
CA LYS A 285 -3.24 19.57 -7.76
C LYS A 285 -2.96 18.22 -8.42
N MET A 286 -3.23 17.11 -7.74
CA MET A 286 -3.05 15.78 -8.33
C MET A 286 -3.99 15.52 -9.51
N ALA A 287 -5.20 16.09 -9.52
CA ALA A 287 -6.11 16.00 -10.66
C ALA A 287 -5.55 16.72 -11.88
N THR A 288 -5.00 17.92 -11.69
CA THR A 288 -4.32 18.69 -12.75
C THR A 288 -3.11 17.92 -13.29
N LYS A 289 -2.24 17.43 -12.42
CA LYS A 289 -1.06 16.64 -12.83
C LYS A 289 -1.47 15.37 -13.58
N TYR A 290 -2.44 14.63 -13.08
CA TYR A 290 -2.99 13.44 -13.76
C TYR A 290 -3.51 13.77 -15.17
N ASN A 291 -4.21 14.90 -15.34
CA ASN A 291 -4.72 15.31 -16.65
C ASN A 291 -3.61 15.57 -17.68
N ASN A 292 -2.42 15.96 -17.24
CA ASN A 292 -1.27 16.15 -18.12
C ASN A 292 -0.66 14.82 -18.58
N PHE A 293 -0.74 13.76 -17.77
CA PHE A 293 -0.19 12.44 -18.11
C PHE A 293 -1.17 11.52 -18.82
N LYS A 294 -2.46 11.52 -18.45
CA LYS A 294 -3.43 10.46 -18.80
C LYS A 294 -3.61 10.22 -20.31
N ASN A 295 -3.38 11.25 -21.13
CA ASN A 295 -3.55 11.20 -22.58
C ASN A 295 -2.22 11.09 -23.34
N THR A 296 -1.09 11.03 -22.64
CA THR A 296 0.23 10.88 -23.27
C THR A 296 0.45 9.44 -23.72
N THR A 297 1.20 9.25 -24.81
CA THR A 297 1.56 7.92 -25.31
C THR A 297 2.39 7.15 -24.29
N TYR A 298 3.33 7.84 -23.63
CA TYR A 298 4.25 7.31 -22.61
C TYR A 298 4.03 8.06 -21.28
N PRO A 299 3.07 7.60 -20.46
CA PRO A 299 2.64 8.32 -19.27
C PRO A 299 3.60 8.08 -18.09
N TYR A 300 4.86 8.47 -18.24
CA TYR A 300 5.94 8.31 -17.26
C TYR A 300 7.16 9.20 -17.58
N GLY A 301 6.92 10.36 -18.20
CA GLY A 301 7.98 11.33 -18.51
C GLY A 301 8.67 11.90 -17.26
N SER A 302 9.98 12.10 -17.36
CA SER A 302 10.84 12.67 -16.30
C SER A 302 11.92 13.56 -16.93
N GLU A 303 13.10 13.73 -16.32
CA GLU A 303 14.13 14.70 -16.75
C GLU A 303 14.85 14.28 -18.05
N TYR A 304 15.08 12.98 -18.26
CA TYR A 304 15.84 12.46 -19.42
C TYR A 304 15.03 11.53 -20.33
N ASN A 305 15.53 11.33 -21.55
CA ASN A 305 14.88 10.58 -22.63
C ASN A 305 14.66 9.09 -22.31
N TYR A 306 15.53 8.50 -21.48
CA TYR A 306 15.48 7.11 -20.99
C TYR A 306 15.62 7.09 -19.48
N ASP A 307 14.68 7.79 -18.84
CA ASP A 307 14.61 7.97 -17.39
C ASP A 307 13.56 7.06 -16.76
N ASN A 308 13.86 6.58 -15.57
CA ASN A 308 12.99 5.75 -14.78
C ASN A 308 12.40 6.53 -13.58
N THR A 309 12.97 7.69 -13.22
CA THR A 309 12.64 8.50 -12.04
C THR A 309 11.15 8.74 -11.84
N GLY A 310 10.42 9.12 -12.91
CA GLY A 310 9.01 9.48 -12.80
C GLY A 310 8.00 8.32 -12.68
N GLU A 311 8.42 7.06 -12.84
CA GLU A 311 7.49 5.92 -12.89
C GLU A 311 6.69 5.72 -11.61
N GLU A 312 7.35 5.86 -10.45
CA GLU A 312 6.71 5.68 -9.14
C GLU A 312 5.58 6.71 -8.98
N SER A 313 5.90 7.99 -9.14
CA SER A 313 4.95 9.09 -9.03
C SER A 313 3.76 8.92 -9.96
N VAL A 314 4.05 8.61 -11.23
CA VAL A 314 3.00 8.55 -12.24
C VAL A 314 2.16 7.27 -12.10
N TYR A 315 2.72 6.19 -11.55
CA TYR A 315 1.95 5.02 -11.13
C TYR A 315 1.02 5.35 -9.96
N THR A 316 1.53 6.08 -8.95
CA THR A 316 0.73 6.57 -7.82
C THR A 316 -0.44 7.42 -8.30
N LEU A 317 -0.20 8.37 -9.21
CA LEU A 317 -1.26 9.17 -9.83
C LEU A 317 -2.29 8.28 -10.56
N ALA A 318 -1.85 7.34 -11.39
CA ALA A 318 -2.74 6.46 -12.11
C ALA A 318 -3.63 5.63 -11.16
N LYS A 319 -3.06 5.15 -10.06
CA LYS A 319 -3.77 4.42 -9.00
C LYS A 319 -4.80 5.30 -8.29
N MET A 320 -4.45 6.53 -7.92
CA MET A 320 -5.39 7.48 -7.29
C MET A 320 -6.66 7.72 -8.14
N TYR A 321 -6.53 7.66 -9.47
CA TYR A 321 -7.64 7.87 -10.41
C TYR A 321 -8.17 6.58 -11.05
N ASN A 322 -7.82 5.40 -10.50
CA ASN A 322 -8.25 4.08 -10.99
C ASN A 322 -7.99 3.87 -12.50
N ASN A 323 -6.91 4.44 -13.05
CA ASN A 323 -6.56 4.31 -14.46
C ASN A 323 -5.70 3.07 -14.69
N LEU A 324 -6.36 1.91 -14.78
CA LEU A 324 -5.69 0.61 -14.94
C LEU A 324 -4.82 0.53 -16.20
N SER A 325 -5.23 1.16 -17.31
CA SER A 325 -4.44 1.15 -18.55
C SER A 325 -3.10 1.89 -18.39
N MET A 326 -3.10 3.00 -17.67
CA MET A 326 -1.88 3.75 -17.37
C MET A 326 -0.98 2.99 -16.40
N MET A 327 -1.55 2.37 -15.36
CA MET A 327 -0.81 1.49 -14.44
C MET A 327 -0.16 0.30 -15.19
N GLU A 328 -0.89 -0.33 -16.12
CA GLU A 328 -0.39 -1.45 -16.94
C GLU A 328 0.80 -1.03 -17.81
N LYS A 329 0.71 0.13 -18.48
CA LYS A 329 1.80 0.68 -19.29
C LYS A 329 3.05 0.92 -18.46
N ILE A 330 2.90 1.49 -17.27
CA ILE A 330 4.02 1.78 -16.37
C ILE A 330 4.63 0.47 -15.86
N ASN A 331 3.84 -0.45 -15.31
CA ASN A 331 4.34 -1.76 -14.85
C ASN A 331 5.06 -2.53 -15.98
N THR A 332 4.53 -2.48 -17.21
CA THR A 332 5.18 -3.09 -18.38
C THR A 332 6.55 -2.46 -18.64
N LYS A 333 6.67 -1.13 -18.60
CA LYS A 333 7.95 -0.43 -18.81
C LYS A 333 8.93 -0.71 -17.66
N VAL A 334 8.50 -0.66 -16.40
CA VAL A 334 9.35 -0.98 -15.22
C VAL A 334 9.95 -2.38 -15.37
N ARG A 335 9.15 -3.37 -15.81
CA ARG A 335 9.64 -4.74 -16.04
C ARG A 335 10.56 -4.84 -17.25
N ALA A 336 10.25 -4.11 -18.35
CA ALA A 336 11.03 -4.16 -19.58
C ALA A 336 12.46 -3.61 -19.42
N THR A 337 12.71 -2.75 -18.42
CA THR A 337 14.05 -2.20 -18.15
C THR A 337 14.89 -3.08 -17.21
N ARG A 338 14.39 -4.25 -16.78
CA ARG A 338 15.04 -5.11 -15.78
C ARG A 338 15.49 -6.45 -16.37
N GLY A 339 16.69 -6.89 -15.98
CA GLY A 339 17.26 -8.16 -16.43
C GLY A 339 16.71 -9.37 -15.65
N HIS A 340 16.72 -10.54 -16.29
CA HIS A 340 16.39 -11.84 -15.67
C HIS A 340 17.59 -12.81 -15.65
N MET A 341 18.77 -12.32 -16.06
CA MET A 341 19.99 -13.11 -16.16
C MET A 341 20.47 -13.55 -14.76
N PRO A 342 21.19 -14.68 -14.64
CA PRO A 342 21.68 -15.19 -13.35
C PRO A 342 22.90 -14.42 -12.82
N LEU A 343 22.77 -13.10 -12.77
CA LEU A 343 23.77 -12.13 -12.32
C LEU A 343 23.06 -11.19 -11.35
N TRP A 344 23.46 -11.20 -10.07
CA TRP A 344 22.83 -10.38 -9.04
C TRP A 344 22.72 -8.90 -9.38
N TYR A 345 23.69 -8.36 -10.13
CA TYR A 345 23.72 -6.95 -10.53
C TYR A 345 22.89 -6.59 -11.77
N PHE A 346 22.23 -7.56 -12.38
CA PHE A 346 21.26 -7.38 -13.46
C PHE A 346 19.88 -7.91 -13.13
N TYR A 347 19.78 -8.91 -12.25
CA TYR A 347 18.52 -9.57 -11.93
C TYR A 347 17.59 -8.60 -11.18
N SER A 348 16.50 -8.20 -11.82
CA SER A 348 15.56 -7.17 -11.33
C SER A 348 16.16 -5.77 -11.13
N VAL A 349 17.38 -5.51 -11.59
CA VAL A 349 18.01 -4.19 -11.52
C VAL A 349 17.68 -3.42 -12.80
N PRO A 350 17.09 -2.21 -12.72
CA PRO A 350 16.84 -1.39 -13.89
C PRO A 350 18.14 -1.00 -14.59
N VAL A 351 18.10 -0.98 -15.92
CA VAL A 351 19.12 -0.30 -16.71
C VAL A 351 18.63 1.10 -17.10
N THR A 352 19.52 2.09 -17.03
CA THR A 352 19.26 3.49 -17.39
C THR A 352 20.17 3.94 -18.54
N ILE A 353 19.87 5.08 -19.14
CA ILE A 353 20.73 5.75 -20.15
C ILE A 353 21.20 4.75 -21.22
N THR A 354 20.26 4.11 -21.92
CA THR A 354 20.55 3.15 -23.01
C THR A 354 21.31 1.87 -22.61
N GLY A 355 21.32 1.50 -21.32
CA GLY A 355 21.93 0.23 -20.88
C GLY A 355 23.36 0.36 -20.40
N GLU A 356 23.73 1.53 -19.90
CA GLU A 356 25.12 1.84 -19.54
C GLU A 356 25.63 0.99 -18.35
N PRO A 357 26.80 0.34 -18.48
CA PRO A 357 27.31 -0.62 -17.50
C PRO A 357 28.00 -0.02 -16.27
N TRP A 358 27.97 1.30 -16.12
CA TRP A 358 28.69 2.00 -15.07
C TRP A 358 27.78 2.59 -13.99
N TRP A 359 26.47 2.34 -14.09
CA TRP A 359 25.42 3.01 -13.32
C TRP A 359 24.24 2.08 -12.97
N ASN A 360 24.51 1.03 -12.20
CA ASN A 360 23.52 0.07 -11.67
C ASN A 360 23.22 0.34 -10.19
N PHE A 361 22.15 -0.26 -9.66
CA PHE A 361 21.72 -0.07 -8.26
C PHE A 361 21.46 1.38 -7.84
N GLN A 362 21.02 2.22 -8.77
CA GLN A 362 20.41 3.50 -8.43
C GLN A 362 19.26 3.33 -7.41
N TYR A 363 18.84 4.42 -6.79
CA TYR A 363 17.66 4.50 -5.93
C TYR A 363 16.38 3.92 -6.56
N THR A 364 16.32 3.85 -7.88
CA THR A 364 15.17 3.40 -8.67
C THR A 364 14.86 1.91 -8.54
N VAL A 365 15.78 1.06 -8.08
CA VAL A 365 15.55 -0.40 -8.03
C VAL A 365 14.33 -0.73 -7.18
N ALA A 366 14.32 -0.29 -5.92
CA ALA A 366 13.19 -0.50 -5.01
C ALA A 366 12.08 0.53 -5.22
N LEU A 367 12.42 1.81 -5.42
CA LEU A 367 11.42 2.88 -5.56
C LEU A 367 10.40 2.59 -6.68
N GLN A 368 10.83 2.09 -7.82
CA GLN A 368 9.90 1.68 -8.91
C GLN A 368 9.40 0.24 -8.75
N GLY A 369 10.09 -0.56 -7.94
CA GLY A 369 9.59 -1.85 -7.49
C GLY A 369 8.20 -1.74 -6.87
N TYR A 370 7.81 -0.57 -6.36
CA TYR A 370 6.44 -0.24 -5.96
C TYR A 370 5.38 -0.54 -7.02
N ALA A 371 5.60 -0.14 -8.28
CA ALA A 371 4.66 -0.41 -9.36
C ALA A 371 4.51 -1.92 -9.62
N MET A 372 5.61 -2.66 -9.50
CA MET A 372 5.61 -4.12 -9.67
C MET A 372 4.94 -4.84 -8.48
N ASP A 373 5.17 -4.37 -7.26
CA ASP A 373 4.57 -4.90 -6.03
C ASP A 373 3.05 -4.73 -6.04
N ASP A 374 2.58 -3.50 -6.28
CA ASP A 374 1.16 -3.21 -6.32
C ASP A 374 0.45 -3.99 -7.44
N TRP A 375 1.08 -4.08 -8.62
CA TRP A 375 0.54 -4.84 -9.74
C TRP A 375 0.41 -6.33 -9.43
N VAL A 376 1.44 -6.97 -8.84
CA VAL A 376 1.41 -8.40 -8.52
C VAL A 376 0.31 -8.71 -7.52
N ARG A 377 0.13 -7.86 -6.50
CA ARG A 377 -0.91 -8.06 -5.50
C ARG A 377 -2.31 -7.87 -6.09
N ASN A 378 -2.53 -6.81 -6.88
CA ASN A 378 -3.90 -6.38 -7.20
C ASN A 378 -4.39 -6.67 -8.63
N HIS A 379 -3.49 -6.84 -9.60
CA HIS A 379 -3.86 -6.80 -11.02
C HIS A 379 -3.28 -7.94 -11.87
N SER A 380 -2.20 -8.57 -11.42
CA SER A 380 -1.53 -9.63 -12.16
C SER A 380 -2.40 -10.87 -12.36
N LYS A 381 -2.33 -11.44 -13.57
CA LYS A 381 -2.93 -12.73 -13.94
C LYS A 381 -2.00 -13.92 -13.69
N GLN A 382 -0.72 -13.67 -13.41
CA GLN A 382 0.29 -14.70 -13.14
C GLN A 382 1.18 -14.25 -11.95
N PRO A 383 0.56 -13.91 -10.81
CA PRO A 383 1.25 -13.22 -9.73
C PRO A 383 2.42 -14.04 -9.15
N GLU A 384 2.33 -15.37 -9.14
CA GLU A 384 3.38 -16.24 -8.60
C GLU A 384 4.69 -16.19 -9.39
N VAL A 385 4.59 -16.12 -10.72
CA VAL A 385 5.76 -16.02 -11.60
C VAL A 385 6.32 -14.61 -11.58
N GLU A 386 5.46 -13.60 -11.61
CA GLU A 386 5.87 -12.19 -11.58
C GLU A 386 6.50 -11.79 -10.24
N GLN A 387 6.07 -12.44 -9.14
CA GLN A 387 6.59 -12.20 -7.79
C GLN A 387 8.10 -12.45 -7.67
N ARG A 388 8.65 -13.40 -8.45
CA ARG A 388 10.09 -13.71 -8.46
C ARG A 388 10.95 -12.48 -8.74
N LEU A 389 10.55 -11.71 -9.75
CA LEU A 389 11.25 -10.47 -10.11
C LEU A 389 10.85 -9.33 -9.16
N THR A 390 9.56 -9.21 -8.84
CA THR A 390 9.04 -8.17 -7.94
C THR A 390 9.77 -8.15 -6.60
N TYR A 391 9.90 -9.30 -5.94
CA TYR A 391 10.54 -9.34 -4.63
C TYR A 391 12.03 -9.03 -4.69
N ALA A 392 12.74 -9.50 -5.72
CA ALA A 392 14.14 -9.14 -5.93
C ALA A 392 14.33 -7.61 -6.06
N SER A 393 13.37 -6.90 -6.66
CA SER A 393 13.36 -5.43 -6.72
C SER A 393 13.23 -4.79 -5.32
N LYS A 394 12.39 -5.34 -4.44
CA LYS A 394 12.14 -4.81 -3.08
C LYS A 394 13.42 -4.70 -2.25
N ILE A 395 14.25 -5.74 -2.31
CA ILE A 395 15.47 -5.85 -1.50
C ILE A 395 16.72 -5.29 -2.20
N GLY A 396 16.62 -4.93 -3.48
CA GLY A 396 17.77 -4.59 -4.32
C GLY A 396 18.66 -3.51 -3.70
N ASN A 397 18.07 -2.39 -3.27
CA ASN A 397 18.80 -1.29 -2.65
C ASN A 397 19.36 -1.59 -1.25
N VAL A 398 18.86 -2.60 -0.54
CA VAL A 398 19.45 -3.04 0.75
C VAL A 398 20.91 -3.50 0.54
N SER A 399 21.25 -3.97 -0.66
CA SER A 399 22.62 -4.37 -1.03
C SER A 399 23.63 -3.23 -1.01
N ALA A 400 23.17 -1.97 -1.02
CA ALA A 400 24.03 -0.79 -0.92
C ALA A 400 24.59 -0.58 0.49
N ILE A 401 23.98 -1.17 1.52
CA ILE A 401 24.44 -1.07 2.91
C ILE A 401 25.66 -1.96 3.10
N ASN A 402 26.77 -1.38 3.54
CA ASN A 402 28.00 -2.11 3.79
C ASN A 402 28.00 -2.79 5.17
N SER A 403 27.97 -4.11 5.19
CA SER A 403 28.17 -4.95 6.38
C SER A 403 29.54 -5.64 6.36
N GLY A 404 30.47 -5.14 5.53
CA GLY A 404 31.82 -5.68 5.32
C GLY A 404 32.08 -6.22 3.91
N GLN A 405 31.02 -6.37 3.10
CA GLN A 405 31.12 -6.91 1.75
C GLN A 405 31.48 -5.89 0.67
N ILE A 406 31.26 -4.60 0.94
CA ILE A 406 31.64 -3.51 0.04
C ILE A 406 33.04 -3.03 0.41
N SER A 407 33.18 -2.53 1.65
CA SER A 407 34.45 -2.17 2.29
C SER A 407 34.59 -2.96 3.58
N SER A 408 35.75 -3.58 3.79
CA SER A 408 36.06 -4.29 5.04
C SER A 408 36.68 -3.38 6.12
N ASP A 409 36.84 -2.08 5.84
CA ASP A 409 37.30 -1.12 6.84
C ASP A 409 36.25 -1.00 7.96
N PRO A 410 36.61 -1.19 9.24
CA PRO A 410 35.69 -1.01 10.36
C PRO A 410 34.97 0.35 10.37
N ALA A 411 35.59 1.41 9.86
CA ALA A 411 35.00 2.74 9.79
C ALA A 411 33.88 2.88 8.75
N ASP A 412 33.78 1.92 7.81
CA ASP A 412 32.77 1.92 6.75
C ASP A 412 31.60 0.97 7.04
N ILE A 413 31.64 0.22 8.15
CA ILE A 413 30.60 -0.75 8.47
C ILE A 413 29.34 0.01 8.90
N GLY A 414 28.31 -0.05 8.05
CA GLY A 414 27.08 0.71 8.17
C GLY A 414 26.95 1.87 7.18
N ALA A 415 28.01 2.24 6.45
CA ALA A 415 27.91 3.19 5.34
C ALA A 415 27.15 2.59 4.15
N VAL A 416 26.67 3.45 3.24
CA VAL A 416 26.02 3.04 1.98
C VAL A 416 26.85 3.44 0.77
N ALA A 417 26.72 2.67 -0.31
CA ALA A 417 27.32 2.97 -1.60
C ALA A 417 26.28 3.48 -2.60
N TRP A 418 26.62 4.53 -3.35
CA TRP A 418 25.69 5.25 -4.22
C TRP A 418 25.20 4.39 -5.38
N THR A 419 26.13 3.79 -6.13
CA THR A 419 25.83 2.94 -7.29
C THR A 419 26.87 1.83 -7.45
N TYR A 420 26.55 0.87 -8.30
CA TYR A 420 27.43 -0.22 -8.69
C TYR A 420 27.81 -0.11 -10.17
N GLN A 421 29.06 -0.44 -10.49
CA GLN A 421 29.54 -0.59 -11.86
C GLN A 421 29.72 -2.07 -12.19
N MET A 422 29.02 -2.53 -13.23
CA MET A 422 29.05 -3.92 -13.67
C MET A 422 30.19 -4.27 -14.65
N THR A 423 30.85 -3.28 -15.24
CA THR A 423 32.03 -3.49 -16.08
C THR A 423 33.34 -3.38 -15.32
N LYS A 424 34.38 -4.05 -15.85
CA LYS A 424 35.76 -3.82 -15.42
C LYS A 424 36.22 -2.40 -15.75
N GLY A 425 37.14 -1.88 -14.93
CA GLY A 425 37.66 -0.51 -15.05
C GLY A 425 37.15 0.37 -13.92
N ASN A 426 37.42 1.67 -13.99
CA ASN A 426 36.81 2.66 -13.12
C ASN A 426 36.34 3.83 -14.00
N HIS A 427 35.08 3.81 -14.38
CA HIS A 427 34.46 4.91 -15.10
C HIS A 427 33.93 5.91 -14.08
N GLY A 428 34.27 7.19 -14.19
CA GLY A 428 33.70 8.21 -13.32
C GLY A 428 32.20 8.38 -13.57
N ALA A 429 31.45 8.68 -12.52
CA ALA A 429 30.03 9.01 -12.62
C ALA A 429 29.85 10.51 -12.82
N LEU A 430 29.60 10.98 -14.05
CA LEU A 430 29.21 12.37 -14.35
C LEU A 430 30.00 13.49 -13.63
N GLY A 431 31.26 13.25 -13.24
CA GLY A 431 32.11 14.22 -12.53
C GLY A 431 32.03 14.22 -10.99
N VAL A 432 31.17 13.40 -10.39
CA VAL A 432 31.02 13.25 -8.93
C VAL A 432 31.19 11.79 -8.50
N GLY A 433 31.91 11.54 -7.40
CA GLY A 433 32.24 10.16 -7.02
C GLY A 433 33.35 9.50 -7.86
N GLY A 434 34.31 10.29 -8.37
CA GLY A 434 35.53 9.83 -9.08
C GLY A 434 36.55 9.04 -8.22
N GLY A 435 36.09 8.45 -7.11
CA GLY A 435 36.88 7.63 -6.19
C GLY A 435 37.09 6.19 -6.69
N PRO A 436 37.82 5.36 -5.93
CA PRO A 436 37.97 3.95 -6.25
C PRO A 436 36.64 3.20 -6.14
N LEU A 437 36.54 2.08 -6.86
CA LEU A 437 35.43 1.13 -6.68
C LEU A 437 35.77 0.13 -5.58
N PHE A 438 34.81 -0.11 -4.70
CA PHE A 438 34.85 -1.05 -3.59
C PHE A 438 34.05 -2.30 -3.98
N ASN A 439 34.73 -3.34 -4.45
CA ASN A 439 34.07 -4.53 -5.02
C ASN A 439 33.03 -4.19 -6.10
N GLY A 440 33.30 -3.17 -6.92
CA GLY A 440 32.41 -2.67 -7.96
C GLY A 440 31.46 -1.54 -7.53
N TRP A 441 31.34 -1.27 -6.23
CA TRP A 441 30.51 -0.19 -5.69
C TRP A 441 31.24 1.15 -5.59
N ARG A 442 30.53 2.26 -5.76
CA ARG A 442 31.05 3.61 -5.49
C ARG A 442 30.88 3.93 -4.02
N GLY A 443 32.00 4.08 -3.31
CA GLY A 443 32.02 4.30 -1.85
C GLY A 443 31.62 5.70 -1.38
N MET A 444 30.62 6.30 -2.02
CA MET A 444 29.99 7.56 -1.62
C MET A 444 28.54 7.25 -1.26
N SER A 445 27.92 7.91 -0.28
CA SER A 445 26.50 7.66 0.04
C SER A 445 25.58 8.03 -1.12
N GLY A 446 25.66 9.27 -1.59
CA GLY A 446 24.84 9.80 -2.68
C GLY A 446 23.35 9.55 -2.44
N GLU A 447 22.65 9.13 -3.48
CA GLU A 447 21.20 8.92 -3.47
C GLU A 447 20.78 7.54 -2.91
N ALA A 448 21.70 6.76 -2.34
CA ALA A 448 21.40 5.39 -1.89
C ALA A 448 20.21 5.33 -0.93
N ASP A 449 20.08 6.35 -0.07
CA ASP A 449 19.04 6.45 0.95
C ASP A 449 17.65 6.67 0.37
N LEU A 450 17.53 7.28 -0.82
CA LEU A 450 16.25 7.31 -1.54
C LEU A 450 15.81 5.91 -1.96
N GLY A 451 16.77 5.06 -2.35
CA GLY A 451 16.51 3.66 -2.67
C GLY A 451 16.10 2.86 -1.45
N LEU A 452 16.75 3.10 -0.30
CA LEU A 452 16.39 2.48 0.97
C LEU A 452 15.02 2.96 1.48
N TRP A 453 14.71 4.25 1.32
CA TRP A 453 13.39 4.79 1.59
C TRP A 453 12.34 4.08 0.73
N GLY A 454 12.57 3.97 -0.59
CA GLY A 454 11.69 3.23 -1.49
C GLY A 454 11.53 1.75 -1.10
N ALA A 455 12.60 1.09 -0.63
CA ALA A 455 12.54 -0.28 -0.13
C ALA A 455 11.64 -0.42 1.09
N ILE A 456 11.80 0.42 2.11
CA ILE A 456 10.98 0.37 3.34
C ILE A 456 9.48 0.49 3.06
N GLN A 457 9.10 1.24 2.02
CA GLN A 457 7.70 1.37 1.61
C GLN A 457 7.09 0.04 1.14
N ILE A 458 7.88 -0.88 0.59
CA ILE A 458 7.39 -2.08 -0.11
C ILE A 458 7.93 -3.40 0.43
N LEU A 459 8.87 -3.38 1.39
CA LEU A 459 9.30 -4.57 2.12
C LEU A 459 8.11 -5.22 2.82
N SER A 460 7.98 -6.53 2.64
CA SER A 460 6.90 -7.34 3.20
C SER A 460 7.29 -8.82 3.20
N ALA A 461 6.68 -9.60 4.08
CA ALA A 461 6.67 -11.05 3.96
C ALA A 461 5.62 -11.45 2.91
N ASP A 462 6.03 -12.14 1.86
CA ASP A 462 5.12 -12.59 0.80
C ASP A 462 5.15 -14.11 0.68
N VAL A 463 4.00 -14.76 0.66
CA VAL A 463 3.87 -16.20 0.42
C VAL A 463 3.24 -16.41 -0.95
N ALA A 464 3.83 -17.29 -1.77
CA ALA A 464 3.26 -17.68 -3.06
C ALA A 464 3.40 -19.19 -3.30
N VAL A 465 2.48 -19.75 -4.09
CA VAL A 465 2.56 -21.13 -4.58
C VAL A 465 3.23 -21.13 -5.95
N ASP A 466 4.56 -21.12 -5.94
CA ASP A 466 5.35 -21.06 -7.16
C ASP A 466 5.17 -22.33 -8.02
N PRO A 467 5.00 -22.21 -9.35
CA PRO A 467 4.73 -23.37 -10.20
C PRO A 467 5.92 -24.34 -10.35
N LEU A 468 7.13 -23.95 -9.97
CA LEU A 468 8.32 -24.83 -9.94
C LEU A 468 8.76 -25.17 -8.52
N PHE A 469 8.60 -24.27 -7.56
CA PHE A 469 9.17 -24.43 -6.21
C PHE A 469 8.13 -24.77 -5.14
N GLY A 470 6.84 -24.86 -5.51
CA GLY A 470 5.73 -25.02 -4.58
C GLY A 470 5.58 -23.81 -3.66
N VAL A 471 5.08 -24.04 -2.45
CA VAL A 471 4.96 -22.99 -1.43
C VAL A 471 6.35 -22.41 -1.12
N TYR A 472 6.46 -21.09 -1.20
CA TYR A 472 7.69 -20.36 -0.91
C TYR A 472 7.39 -19.03 -0.22
N GLY A 473 8.21 -18.70 0.79
CA GLY A 473 8.16 -17.45 1.53
C GLY A 473 9.26 -16.50 1.05
N TYR A 474 8.88 -15.38 0.46
CA TYR A 474 9.77 -14.28 0.14
C TYR A 474 9.86 -13.34 1.34
N GLY A 475 11.04 -13.17 1.92
CA GLY A 475 11.16 -12.39 3.16
C GLY A 475 10.49 -13.06 4.34
N ALA A 476 10.34 -14.38 4.33
CA ALA A 476 9.74 -15.13 5.42
C ALA A 476 10.13 -16.61 5.35
N GLU A 477 10.05 -17.28 6.49
CA GLU A 477 9.87 -18.73 6.52
C GLU A 477 8.37 -19.05 6.50
N VAL A 478 7.99 -20.08 5.75
CA VAL A 478 6.60 -20.50 5.64
C VAL A 478 6.48 -22.01 5.78
N THR A 479 5.52 -22.44 6.60
CA THR A 479 5.10 -23.84 6.74
C THR A 479 3.67 -23.96 6.24
N ASP A 480 3.42 -24.93 5.35
CA ASP A 480 2.07 -25.29 4.91
C ASP A 480 1.51 -26.40 5.80
N GLU A 481 0.44 -26.11 6.55
CA GLU A 481 -0.25 -27.06 7.43
C GLU A 481 -1.54 -27.61 6.79
N GLY A 482 -1.66 -27.56 5.46
CA GLY A 482 -2.81 -28.03 4.71
C GLY A 482 -3.86 -26.92 4.53
N SER A 483 -4.59 -26.56 5.59
CA SER A 483 -5.66 -25.54 5.53
C SER A 483 -5.17 -24.11 5.78
N ARG A 484 -3.94 -23.93 6.28
CA ARG A 484 -3.36 -22.64 6.64
C ARG A 484 -1.86 -22.59 6.38
N TYR A 485 -1.32 -21.38 6.29
CA TYR A 485 0.12 -21.13 6.31
C TYR A 485 0.54 -20.58 7.67
N VAL A 486 1.65 -21.07 8.22
CA VAL A 486 2.35 -20.44 9.35
C VAL A 486 3.55 -19.70 8.80
N VAL A 487 3.63 -18.40 9.05
CA VAL A 487 4.59 -17.47 8.45
C VAL A 487 5.40 -16.79 9.55
N VAL A 488 6.72 -16.91 9.46
CA VAL A 488 7.66 -16.18 10.32
C VAL A 488 8.36 -15.13 9.47
N PRO A 489 8.08 -13.83 9.67
CA PRO A 489 8.63 -12.76 8.84
C PRO A 489 10.15 -12.61 8.99
N LYS A 490 10.81 -12.27 7.88
CA LYS A 490 12.24 -11.95 7.72
C LYS A 490 12.44 -10.77 6.75
N ASP A 491 11.39 -10.00 6.50
CA ASP A 491 11.33 -8.92 5.52
C ASP A 491 12.01 -7.63 5.99
N GLY A 492 12.32 -7.53 7.28
CA GLY A 492 13.05 -6.41 7.88
C GLY A 492 12.17 -5.36 8.55
N VAL A 493 10.92 -5.18 8.10
CA VAL A 493 9.97 -4.23 8.71
C VAL A 493 8.98 -4.90 9.66
N PHE A 494 8.61 -6.17 9.39
CA PHE A 494 7.76 -7.00 10.25
C PHE A 494 6.34 -6.44 10.45
N GLN A 495 5.83 -5.68 9.48
CA GLN A 495 4.51 -5.04 9.54
C GLN A 495 3.57 -5.45 8.41
N LYS A 496 4.08 -6.12 7.37
CA LYS A 496 3.31 -6.45 6.16
C LYS A 496 3.43 -7.95 5.86
N LEU A 497 2.29 -8.59 5.62
CA LEU A 497 2.17 -9.98 5.18
C LEU A 497 1.24 -10.04 3.97
N ASN A 498 1.65 -10.70 2.89
CA ASN A 498 0.80 -10.95 1.73
C ASN A 498 0.78 -12.44 1.39
N LEU A 499 -0.42 -13.00 1.19
CA LEU A 499 -0.58 -14.27 0.47
C LEU A 499 -0.87 -13.93 -0.99
N ILE A 500 0.15 -14.02 -1.84
CA ILE A 500 0.14 -13.59 -3.24
C ILE A 500 -0.82 -14.41 -4.07
N THR A 501 -0.87 -15.73 -3.85
CA THR A 501 -1.74 -16.67 -4.55
C THR A 501 -3.19 -16.51 -4.10
N GLU A 502 -3.44 -16.41 -2.80
CA GLU A 502 -4.78 -16.34 -2.22
C GLU A 502 -5.40 -14.92 -2.26
N LYS A 503 -4.59 -13.90 -2.61
CA LYS A 503 -4.97 -12.49 -2.65
C LYS A 503 -5.44 -11.98 -1.27
N PHE A 504 -4.61 -12.24 -0.26
CA PHE A 504 -4.79 -11.74 1.11
C PHE A 504 -3.64 -10.82 1.49
N GLY A 505 -3.92 -9.78 2.27
CA GLY A 505 -2.92 -8.91 2.86
C GLY A 505 -3.24 -8.54 4.31
N MET A 506 -2.21 -8.35 5.12
CA MET A 506 -2.25 -7.82 6.49
C MET A 506 -1.19 -6.72 6.61
N VAL A 507 -1.59 -5.54 7.08
CA VAL A 507 -0.72 -4.38 7.29
C VAL A 507 -0.94 -3.83 8.70
N MET A 508 0.12 -3.76 9.50
CA MET A 508 0.12 -3.17 10.82
C MET A 508 0.49 -1.68 10.73
N GLU A 509 -0.22 -0.82 11.48
CA GLU A 509 0.02 0.62 11.50
C GLU A 509 1.26 1.02 12.33
N ARG A 510 1.50 0.32 13.45
CA ARG A 510 2.48 0.72 14.47
C ARG A 510 3.36 -0.43 14.94
N ASP A 511 2.74 -1.49 15.45
CA ASP A 511 3.46 -2.62 16.04
C ASP A 511 3.92 -3.61 14.99
N LYS A 512 4.61 -4.67 15.43
CA LYS A 512 5.16 -5.71 14.56
C LYS A 512 4.49 -7.04 14.83
N TYR A 513 4.60 -7.98 13.89
CA TYR A 513 4.28 -9.38 14.16
C TYR A 513 5.55 -10.23 14.07
N THR A 514 5.59 -11.30 14.87
CA THR A 514 6.74 -12.23 14.90
C THR A 514 6.40 -13.62 14.35
N GLU A 515 5.12 -13.92 14.24
CA GLU A 515 4.58 -15.11 13.58
C GLU A 515 3.12 -14.82 13.20
N ALA A 516 2.65 -15.38 12.10
CA ALA A 516 1.24 -15.35 11.71
C ALA A 516 0.79 -16.70 11.12
N ALA A 517 -0.32 -17.25 11.62
CA ALA A 517 -1.02 -18.39 11.04
C ALA A 517 -2.26 -17.88 10.28
N VAL A 518 -2.30 -18.04 8.96
CA VAL A 518 -3.37 -17.51 8.08
C VAL A 518 -4.06 -18.64 7.34
N SER A 519 -5.39 -18.73 7.49
CA SER A 519 -6.23 -19.67 6.74
C SER A 519 -6.16 -19.40 5.24
N LYS A 520 -6.02 -20.44 4.42
CA LYS A 520 -6.07 -20.33 2.95
C LYS A 520 -7.45 -19.94 2.44
N ALA A 521 -8.49 -20.23 3.22
CA ALA A 521 -9.85 -19.76 2.96
C ALA A 521 -10.05 -18.28 3.34
N LYS A 522 -9.05 -17.66 3.99
CA LYS A 522 -9.02 -16.24 4.41
C LYS A 522 -10.10 -15.89 5.43
N ASP A 523 -10.52 -16.89 6.20
CA ASP A 523 -11.58 -16.83 7.21
C ASP A 523 -11.04 -17.03 8.65
N GLY A 524 -9.73 -16.97 8.83
CA GLY A 524 -9.10 -17.07 10.14
C GLY A 524 -7.66 -16.61 10.07
N ILE A 525 -7.26 -15.81 11.05
CA ILE A 525 -5.86 -15.40 11.23
C ILE A 525 -5.53 -15.34 12.71
N ARG A 526 -4.36 -15.86 13.08
CA ARG A 526 -3.75 -15.66 14.39
C ARG A 526 -2.34 -15.11 14.19
N PHE A 527 -1.91 -14.14 14.98
CA PHE A 527 -0.54 -13.63 14.92
C PHE A 527 -0.03 -13.17 16.28
N THR A 528 1.27 -13.31 16.49
CA THR A 528 1.96 -12.81 17.68
C THR A 528 2.41 -11.37 17.42
N LEU A 529 1.68 -10.40 17.98
CA LEU A 529 2.05 -9.00 17.99
C LEU A 529 3.20 -8.76 18.97
N ALA A 530 4.22 -8.02 18.54
CA ALA A 530 5.30 -7.49 19.37
C ALA A 530 5.17 -5.97 19.43
N SER A 531 4.99 -5.43 20.64
CA SER A 531 4.80 -3.99 20.82
C SER A 531 6.06 -3.21 20.45
N ALA A 532 5.89 -2.11 19.70
CA ALA A 532 6.96 -1.19 19.37
C ALA A 532 7.43 -0.36 20.58
N THR A 533 6.58 -0.19 21.60
CA THR A 533 6.86 0.56 22.83
C THR A 533 6.39 -0.21 24.07
N PRO A 534 7.05 -1.33 24.44
CA PRO A 534 6.71 -2.06 25.66
C PRO A 534 6.76 -1.15 26.89
N GLY A 535 5.81 -1.30 27.81
CA GLY A 535 5.64 -0.41 28.96
C GLY A 535 4.67 0.74 28.74
N THR A 536 4.19 0.97 27.51
CA THR A 536 3.23 2.05 27.20
C THR A 536 2.01 1.49 26.49
N ALA A 537 0.84 1.57 27.13
CA ALA A 537 -0.42 1.19 26.52
C ALA A 537 -0.82 2.14 25.38
N HIS A 538 -1.46 1.59 24.33
CA HIS A 538 -1.87 2.35 23.15
C HIS A 538 -2.91 1.58 22.32
N THR A 539 -3.49 2.26 21.34
CA THR A 539 -4.29 1.63 20.29
C THR A 539 -3.47 1.55 19.01
N THR A 540 -3.53 0.40 18.32
CA THR A 540 -2.98 0.23 16.97
C THR A 540 -4.04 -0.31 16.03
N HIS A 541 -3.92 -0.04 14.73
CA HIS A 541 -4.79 -0.60 13.71
C HIS A 541 -4.07 -1.65 12.86
N VAL A 542 -4.81 -2.70 12.51
CA VAL A 542 -4.38 -3.70 11.53
C VAL A 542 -5.39 -3.73 10.39
N THR A 543 -4.89 -3.50 9.18
CA THR A 543 -5.70 -3.52 7.96
C THR A 543 -5.56 -4.87 7.27
N PHE A 544 -6.68 -5.51 6.99
CA PHE A 544 -6.77 -6.75 6.24
C PHE A 544 -7.39 -6.51 4.87
N THR A 545 -6.77 -7.01 3.81
CA THR A 545 -7.31 -6.98 2.45
C THR A 545 -7.56 -8.41 1.97
N GLY A 546 -8.69 -8.61 1.28
CA GLY A 546 -9.07 -9.93 0.78
C GLY A 546 -9.52 -10.94 1.84
N LEU A 547 -9.67 -10.52 3.10
CA LEU A 547 -10.30 -11.29 4.18
C LEU A 547 -11.70 -11.73 3.72
N ALA A 548 -12.05 -13.00 3.92
CA ALA A 548 -13.33 -13.55 3.48
C ALA A 548 -14.49 -12.74 4.08
N PRO A 549 -15.58 -12.49 3.32
CA PRO A 549 -16.74 -11.78 3.85
C PRO A 549 -17.29 -12.47 5.09
N GLY A 550 -17.61 -11.68 6.12
CA GLY A 550 -18.07 -12.20 7.40
C GLY A 550 -17.73 -11.26 8.55
N SER A 551 -18.11 -11.65 9.76
CA SER A 551 -17.70 -10.95 10.97
C SER A 551 -16.80 -11.80 11.82
N TYR A 552 -15.80 -11.14 12.37
CA TYR A 552 -14.73 -11.77 13.12
C TYR A 552 -14.68 -11.17 14.51
N ASP A 553 -14.70 -12.04 15.51
CA ASP A 553 -14.33 -11.68 16.86
C ASP A 553 -12.82 -11.42 16.87
N ILE A 554 -12.43 -10.28 17.46
CA ILE A 554 -11.03 -9.96 17.73
C ILE A 554 -10.73 -10.47 19.13
N LEU A 555 -9.87 -11.47 19.25
CA LEU A 555 -9.39 -11.99 20.53
C LEU A 555 -7.98 -11.47 20.78
N ILE A 556 -7.75 -10.95 21.98
CA ILE A 556 -6.43 -10.58 22.51
C ILE A 556 -6.14 -11.52 23.68
N ASN A 557 -5.09 -12.33 23.57
CA ASN A 557 -4.74 -13.39 24.52
C ASN A 557 -5.93 -14.30 24.85
N GLY A 558 -6.71 -14.67 23.82
CA GLY A 558 -7.89 -15.54 23.95
C GLY A 558 -9.14 -14.86 24.55
N THR A 559 -9.08 -13.56 24.86
CA THR A 559 -10.24 -12.80 25.37
C THR A 559 -10.80 -11.91 24.27
N LYS A 560 -12.11 -11.96 24.02
CA LYS A 560 -12.78 -11.08 23.06
C LYS A 560 -12.59 -9.62 23.45
N ALA A 561 -11.94 -8.85 22.57
CA ALA A 561 -11.63 -7.43 22.72
C ALA A 561 -12.46 -6.54 21.79
N GLY A 562 -13.03 -7.10 20.72
CA GLY A 562 -13.85 -6.37 19.76
C GLY A 562 -14.36 -7.25 18.63
N THR A 563 -14.88 -6.63 17.59
CA THR A 563 -15.27 -7.28 16.34
C THR A 563 -14.79 -6.48 15.14
N VAL A 564 -14.59 -7.16 14.01
CA VAL A 564 -14.33 -6.53 12.71
C VAL A 564 -15.14 -7.23 11.64
N SER A 565 -15.77 -6.46 10.76
CA SER A 565 -16.53 -7.00 9.64
C SER A 565 -15.77 -6.83 8.33
N SER A 566 -15.73 -7.88 7.52
CA SER A 566 -15.21 -7.86 6.16
C SER A 566 -16.36 -7.88 5.17
N VAL A 567 -16.32 -6.95 4.22
CA VAL A 567 -17.22 -6.90 3.07
C VAL A 567 -16.39 -7.12 1.82
N GLY A 568 -16.88 -7.96 0.90
CA GLY A 568 -16.15 -8.32 -0.31
C GLY A 568 -15.58 -7.11 -1.06
N GLY A 569 -14.27 -7.13 -1.30
CA GLY A 569 -13.56 -6.08 -2.05
C GLY A 569 -13.18 -4.83 -1.27
N LYS A 570 -13.51 -4.70 0.02
CA LYS A 570 -13.08 -3.60 0.88
C LYS A 570 -12.07 -4.06 1.93
N PRO A 571 -11.09 -3.23 2.32
CA PRO A 571 -10.24 -3.52 3.47
C PRO A 571 -11.07 -3.54 4.76
N ALA A 572 -10.77 -4.50 5.64
CA ALA A 572 -11.29 -4.56 7.01
C ALA A 572 -10.22 -4.01 7.96
N VAL A 573 -10.59 -3.09 8.85
CA VAL A 573 -9.64 -2.46 9.79
C VAL A 573 -10.00 -2.85 11.21
N ALA A 574 -9.12 -3.58 11.88
CA ALA A 574 -9.26 -3.96 13.28
C ALA A 574 -8.51 -2.96 14.17
N ALA A 575 -9.19 -2.36 15.15
CA ALA A 575 -8.56 -1.56 16.20
C ALA A 575 -8.21 -2.47 17.38
N LEU A 576 -6.95 -2.45 17.83
CA LEU A 576 -6.42 -3.27 18.90
C LEU A 576 -5.98 -2.38 20.06
N SER A 577 -6.58 -2.58 21.24
CA SER A 577 -6.13 -1.94 22.48
C SER A 577 -5.03 -2.79 23.11
N ILE A 578 -3.79 -2.31 22.98
CA ILE A 578 -2.57 -2.98 23.43
C ILE A 578 -2.16 -2.37 24.78
N GLY A 579 -1.94 -3.22 25.78
CA GLY A 579 -1.46 -2.80 27.11
C GLY A 579 0.06 -2.63 27.15
N GLU A 580 0.64 -2.77 28.33
CA GLU A 580 2.07 -2.52 28.57
C GLU A 580 3.00 -3.72 28.27
N ALA A 581 2.45 -4.90 27.94
CA ALA A 581 3.26 -6.09 27.72
C ALA A 581 4.03 -6.01 26.38
N ALA A 582 5.16 -6.70 26.30
CA ALA A 582 5.95 -6.72 25.07
C ALA A 582 5.30 -7.52 23.93
N ARG A 583 4.38 -8.45 24.24
CA ARG A 583 3.80 -9.39 23.27
C ARG A 583 2.34 -9.68 23.56
N TYR A 584 1.58 -9.90 22.49
CA TYR A 584 0.17 -10.26 22.51
C TYR A 584 -0.14 -11.30 21.45
N GLU A 585 -0.98 -12.27 21.78
CA GLU A 585 -1.58 -13.17 20.80
C GLU A 585 -2.87 -12.53 20.30
N ILE A 586 -2.93 -12.25 19.00
CA ILE A 586 -4.10 -11.70 18.34
C ILE A 586 -4.72 -12.79 17.47
N GLU A 587 -6.03 -12.94 17.55
CA GLU A 587 -6.77 -13.88 16.72
C GLU A 587 -8.03 -13.22 16.17
N LEU A 588 -8.25 -13.36 14.86
CA LEU A 588 -9.53 -13.16 14.22
C LEU A 588 -10.17 -14.53 14.01
N GLN A 589 -11.21 -14.80 14.80
CA GLN A 589 -12.02 -15.99 14.67
C GLN A 589 -13.36 -15.56 14.06
N GLN A 590 -13.93 -16.35 13.13
CA GLN A 590 -15.33 -16.14 12.75
C GLN A 590 -16.19 -16.15 14.02
N GLY A 591 -16.81 -15.01 14.32
CA GLY A 591 -17.80 -14.93 15.40
C GLY A 591 -19.13 -15.50 14.92
N ASP A 592 -20.10 -15.64 15.82
CA ASP A 592 -21.50 -15.95 15.49
C ASP A 592 -22.22 -14.82 14.70
N GLY A 593 -21.44 -13.88 14.13
CA GLY A 593 -21.88 -12.63 13.54
C GLY A 593 -22.39 -11.62 14.59
N PRO A 594 -22.30 -10.30 14.38
CA PRO A 594 -23.52 -9.54 14.43
C PRO A 594 -24.44 -10.11 13.33
N GLY A 595 -25.75 -10.13 13.56
CA GLY A 595 -26.69 -10.40 12.48
C GLY A 595 -26.38 -9.53 11.26
N GLU A 596 -26.96 -9.87 10.10
CA GLU A 596 -27.03 -8.93 8.97
C GLU A 596 -27.21 -7.50 9.49
N PRO A 597 -26.47 -6.50 8.96
CA PRO A 597 -26.52 -5.13 9.47
C PRO A 597 -27.98 -4.77 9.70
N GLU A 598 -28.31 -4.37 10.95
CA GLU A 598 -29.70 -4.21 11.37
C GLU A 598 -30.43 -3.37 10.33
N GLN A 599 -31.28 -4.04 9.55
CA GLN A 599 -32.01 -3.41 8.49
C GLN A 599 -33.12 -2.59 9.15
N VAL A 600 -33.00 -1.27 9.10
CA VAL A 600 -34.00 -0.37 9.68
C VAL A 600 -35.10 -0.13 8.66
N ASP A 601 -36.36 -0.18 9.08
CA ASP A 601 -37.48 0.27 8.25
C ASP A 601 -37.47 1.80 8.14
N LEU A 602 -36.96 2.29 7.02
CA LEU A 602 -36.83 3.71 6.71
C LEU A 602 -38.18 4.33 6.32
N ALA A 603 -39.20 3.53 5.99
CA ALA A 603 -40.53 4.01 5.60
C ALA A 603 -41.20 4.81 6.72
N LEU A 604 -40.94 4.48 8.00
CA LEU A 604 -41.50 5.17 9.17
C LEU A 604 -41.14 6.67 9.24
N SER A 605 -40.07 7.07 8.55
CA SER A 605 -39.63 8.47 8.49
C SER A 605 -40.06 9.21 7.22
N ALA A 606 -40.72 8.51 6.29
CA ALA A 606 -41.09 9.04 4.98
C ALA A 606 -42.48 9.68 4.97
N THR A 607 -42.70 10.59 4.02
CA THR A 607 -44.04 11.11 3.72
C THR A 607 -44.67 10.29 2.60
N ALA A 608 -45.87 9.74 2.84
CA ALA A 608 -46.60 8.94 1.87
C ALA A 608 -47.47 9.78 0.93
N SER A 609 -47.52 9.41 -0.37
CA SER A 609 -48.47 9.95 -1.35
C SER A 609 -48.94 8.86 -2.32
N ALA A 610 -50.04 9.07 -3.04
CA ALA A 610 -50.58 8.11 -4.00
C ALA A 610 -51.22 8.78 -5.21
N SER A 611 -51.37 8.03 -6.32
CA SER A 611 -52.16 8.46 -7.49
C SER A 611 -53.64 8.59 -7.17
N TYR A 612 -54.14 7.71 -6.30
CA TYR A 612 -55.52 7.65 -5.87
C TYR A 612 -55.62 6.88 -4.55
N VAL A 613 -56.50 7.34 -3.66
CA VAL A 613 -56.94 6.65 -2.43
C VAL A 613 -58.45 6.88 -2.28
N SER A 614 -59.20 5.84 -1.91
CA SER A 614 -60.65 5.94 -1.73
C SER A 614 -60.99 6.87 -0.54
N PRO A 615 -62.13 7.59 -0.57
CA PRO A 615 -62.44 8.60 0.46
C PRO A 615 -62.53 8.10 1.91
N TRP A 616 -62.70 6.79 2.11
CA TRP A 616 -62.77 6.13 3.42
C TRP A 616 -61.51 5.35 3.79
N GLU A 617 -60.51 5.32 2.90
CA GLU A 617 -59.20 4.69 3.13
C GLU A 617 -58.13 5.76 3.40
N SER A 618 -56.94 5.34 3.84
CA SER A 618 -55.89 6.25 4.30
C SER A 618 -54.50 5.82 3.85
N LEU A 619 -53.65 6.80 3.57
CA LEU A 619 -52.22 6.56 3.32
C LEU A 619 -51.43 6.28 4.59
N ALA A 620 -51.98 6.61 5.77
CA ALA A 620 -51.28 6.43 7.04
C ALA A 620 -50.93 4.96 7.32
N GLY A 621 -51.77 4.02 6.86
CA GLY A 621 -51.54 2.58 7.04
C GLY A 621 -50.26 2.08 6.40
N LEU A 622 -49.80 2.74 5.33
CA LEU A 622 -48.62 2.30 4.59
C LEU A 622 -47.39 2.24 5.51
N ASN A 623 -47.19 3.22 6.40
CA ASN A 623 -45.98 3.36 7.25
C ASN A 623 -46.28 3.78 8.70
N ASP A 624 -47.38 3.34 9.30
CA ASP A 624 -47.71 3.64 10.71
C ASP A 624 -47.00 2.73 11.74
N GLY A 625 -46.24 1.73 11.26
CA GLY A 625 -45.55 0.76 12.11
C GLY A 625 -46.46 -0.30 12.73
N TYR A 626 -47.73 -0.38 12.31
CA TYR A 626 -48.64 -1.46 12.70
C TYR A 626 -48.21 -2.79 12.05
N GLU A 627 -48.48 -3.90 12.72
CA GLU A 627 -48.18 -5.27 12.25
C GLU A 627 -49.50 -5.96 11.89
N PRO A 628 -49.84 -6.12 10.59
CA PRO A 628 -51.12 -6.68 10.17
C PRO A 628 -51.27 -8.16 10.53
N VAL A 629 -52.44 -8.55 11.05
CA VAL A 629 -52.69 -9.94 11.47
C VAL A 629 -53.12 -10.83 10.28
N HIS A 630 -53.84 -10.27 9.32
CA HIS A 630 -54.29 -10.92 8.07
C HIS A 630 -54.59 -9.86 7.01
N SER A 631 -54.76 -10.25 5.75
CA SER A 631 -54.97 -9.31 4.62
C SER A 631 -56.26 -8.50 4.73
N ALA A 632 -57.29 -8.99 5.42
CA ALA A 632 -58.53 -8.23 5.73
C ALA A 632 -58.52 -7.45 7.06
N ASP A 633 -57.37 -7.29 7.72
CA ASP A 633 -57.28 -6.60 9.01
C ASP A 633 -57.72 -5.12 8.88
N ARG A 634 -58.58 -4.67 9.79
CA ARG A 634 -59.11 -3.30 9.86
C ARG A 634 -58.80 -2.64 11.22
N GLY A 635 -57.85 -3.21 11.97
CA GLY A 635 -57.37 -2.69 13.26
C GLY A 635 -56.60 -1.37 13.17
N HIS A 636 -56.21 -0.97 11.96
CA HIS A 636 -55.54 0.29 11.65
C HIS A 636 -56.07 0.89 10.33
N PRO A 637 -55.72 2.15 10.00
CA PRO A 637 -56.05 2.71 8.69
C PRO A 637 -55.39 1.89 7.59
N VAL A 638 -56.06 1.63 6.47
CA VAL A 638 -55.51 0.83 5.36
C VAL A 638 -55.50 1.65 4.08
N TYR A 639 -54.57 1.34 3.16
CA TYR A 639 -54.60 1.92 1.82
C TYR A 639 -55.48 1.08 0.90
N GLY A 640 -56.37 1.73 0.16
CA GLY A 640 -57.20 1.11 -0.87
C GLY A 640 -57.59 2.12 -1.95
N ASN A 641 -57.79 1.64 -3.18
CA ASN A 641 -58.02 2.49 -4.35
C ASN A 641 -59.32 2.20 -5.12
N TRP A 642 -60.36 1.68 -4.46
CA TRP A 642 -61.72 1.57 -5.00
C TRP A 642 -62.24 2.92 -5.56
N ASP A 643 -62.83 3.05 -6.75
CA ASP A 643 -63.27 2.01 -7.71
C ASP A 643 -62.44 2.07 -9.00
N ASN A 644 -61.23 1.51 -8.99
CA ASN A 644 -60.30 1.58 -10.13
C ASN A 644 -59.89 0.19 -10.66
N PRO A 645 -60.85 -0.71 -11.01
CA PRO A 645 -60.55 -2.07 -11.43
C PRO A 645 -59.71 -2.13 -12.71
N GLY A 646 -58.84 -3.12 -12.81
CA GLY A 646 -57.97 -3.33 -13.97
C GLY A 646 -56.94 -2.21 -14.25
N THR A 647 -56.85 -1.17 -13.41
CA THR A 647 -55.90 -0.06 -13.60
C THR A 647 -54.56 -0.29 -12.90
N THR A 648 -53.57 0.56 -13.18
CA THR A 648 -52.34 0.65 -12.37
C THR A 648 -52.40 1.93 -11.55
N GLN A 649 -52.30 1.81 -10.24
CA GLN A 649 -52.18 2.94 -9.32
C GLN A 649 -50.81 2.91 -8.67
N TRP A 650 -50.34 4.04 -8.15
CA TRP A 650 -49.06 4.10 -7.46
C TRP A 650 -49.19 4.65 -6.04
N VAL A 651 -48.32 4.16 -5.16
CA VAL A 651 -48.04 4.72 -3.82
C VAL A 651 -46.55 5.02 -3.71
N GLN A 652 -46.20 6.10 -3.04
CA GLN A 652 -44.84 6.66 -3.00
C GLN A 652 -44.45 7.11 -1.60
N TYR A 653 -43.16 7.00 -1.31
CA TYR A 653 -42.50 7.64 -0.17
C TYR A 653 -41.51 8.70 -0.62
N ASP A 654 -41.49 9.82 0.11
CA ASP A 654 -40.52 10.91 0.01
C ASP A 654 -39.77 11.06 1.34
N TRP A 655 -38.44 11.15 1.28
CA TRP A 655 -37.57 11.51 2.41
C TRP A 655 -36.98 12.92 2.22
N ASN A 656 -36.69 13.60 3.34
CA ASN A 656 -36.04 14.92 3.32
C ASN A 656 -34.56 14.85 2.89
N GLU A 657 -33.93 13.69 3.05
CA GLU A 657 -32.54 13.41 2.68
C GLU A 657 -32.45 12.14 1.85
N ASN A 658 -31.31 11.94 1.17
CA ASN A 658 -31.07 10.71 0.43
C ASN A 658 -30.82 9.55 1.41
N VAL A 659 -31.58 8.46 1.23
CA VAL A 659 -31.40 7.19 1.94
C VAL A 659 -30.87 6.13 0.99
N THR A 660 -30.14 5.13 1.51
CA THR A 660 -29.75 3.95 0.73
C THR A 660 -30.67 2.80 1.07
N ILE A 661 -31.30 2.21 0.07
CA ILE A 661 -32.32 1.17 0.22
C ILE A 661 -31.98 -0.06 -0.64
N ASP A 662 -32.31 -1.26 -0.16
CA ASP A 662 -32.03 -2.52 -0.89
C ASP A 662 -33.15 -3.58 -0.78
N ARG A 663 -34.17 -3.34 0.05
CA ARG A 663 -35.27 -4.28 0.28
C ARG A 663 -36.59 -3.54 0.55
N VAL A 664 -37.70 -4.11 0.08
CA VAL A 664 -39.06 -3.72 0.50
C VAL A 664 -39.86 -4.92 0.95
N ASP A 665 -40.76 -4.72 1.90
CA ASP A 665 -41.81 -5.67 2.26
C ASP A 665 -43.18 -5.05 2.00
N VAL A 666 -44.09 -5.77 1.34
CA VAL A 666 -45.46 -5.31 1.11
C VAL A 666 -46.46 -6.33 1.66
N TYR A 667 -47.36 -5.86 2.51
CA TYR A 667 -48.49 -6.65 3.01
C TYR A 667 -49.75 -6.19 2.27
N TRP A 668 -50.32 -7.06 1.45
CA TRP A 668 -51.48 -6.71 0.60
C TRP A 668 -52.78 -6.70 1.41
N PHE A 669 -53.65 -5.74 1.10
CA PHE A 669 -55.00 -5.63 1.67
C PHE A 669 -56.02 -6.27 0.72
N ASP A 670 -56.93 -7.05 1.30
CA ASP A 670 -58.06 -7.70 0.65
C ASP A 670 -59.30 -7.49 1.53
N ASP A 671 -60.37 -6.92 0.98
CA ASP A 671 -61.61 -6.67 1.73
C ASP A 671 -62.66 -7.76 1.55
N ASP A 672 -62.31 -8.89 0.93
CA ASP A 672 -63.20 -9.98 0.50
C ASP A 672 -64.34 -9.48 -0.41
N ALA A 673 -64.20 -8.28 -1.02
CA ALA A 673 -65.20 -7.64 -1.86
C ALA A 673 -64.58 -7.02 -3.12
N GLY A 674 -64.47 -5.70 -3.21
CA GLY A 674 -64.03 -5.00 -4.44
C GLY A 674 -62.56 -4.62 -4.44
N ILE A 675 -61.83 -4.86 -3.35
CA ILE A 675 -60.38 -4.71 -3.25
C ILE A 675 -59.77 -6.10 -3.02
N ASP A 676 -58.91 -6.52 -3.94
CA ASP A 676 -58.21 -7.81 -3.90
C ASP A 676 -56.69 -7.56 -4.02
N LEU A 677 -55.89 -8.59 -3.75
CA LEU A 677 -54.47 -8.64 -4.03
C LEU A 677 -54.18 -8.29 -5.50
N PRO A 678 -53.05 -7.62 -5.78
CA PRO A 678 -52.75 -7.14 -7.12
C PRO A 678 -52.43 -8.27 -8.09
N ALA A 679 -52.52 -7.98 -9.39
CA ALA A 679 -52.06 -8.86 -10.46
C ALA A 679 -50.53 -8.83 -10.60
N SER A 680 -49.90 -7.67 -10.35
CA SER A 680 -48.45 -7.50 -10.29
C SER A 680 -48.08 -6.16 -9.66
N TYR A 681 -46.80 -5.98 -9.34
CA TYR A 681 -46.27 -4.67 -8.98
C TYR A 681 -44.83 -4.47 -9.49
N SER A 682 -44.41 -3.21 -9.63
CA SER A 682 -43.02 -2.82 -9.90
C SER A 682 -42.53 -1.79 -8.88
N ILE A 683 -41.21 -1.67 -8.74
CA ILE A 683 -40.57 -0.77 -7.77
C ILE A 683 -39.66 0.18 -8.53
N GLN A 684 -39.93 1.49 -8.38
CA GLN A 684 -39.14 2.54 -8.98
C GLN A 684 -38.51 3.43 -7.91
N TYR A 685 -37.32 3.96 -8.20
CA TYR A 685 -36.66 4.99 -7.41
C TYR A 685 -36.43 6.25 -8.25
N TRP A 686 -36.33 7.40 -7.59
CA TRP A 686 -35.96 8.64 -8.25
C TRP A 686 -34.45 8.75 -8.37
N ASN A 687 -33.94 8.85 -9.59
CA ASN A 687 -32.49 8.95 -9.84
C ASN A 687 -31.96 10.39 -9.80
N GLY A 688 -32.78 11.35 -9.36
CA GLY A 688 -32.49 12.79 -9.39
C GLY A 688 -33.15 13.53 -10.56
N SER A 689 -33.53 12.82 -11.64
CA SER A 689 -34.10 13.43 -12.86
C SER A 689 -35.32 12.71 -13.44
N ALA A 690 -35.43 11.39 -13.23
CA ALA A 690 -36.53 10.56 -13.69
C ALA A 690 -36.75 9.37 -12.74
N TRP A 691 -37.89 8.72 -12.89
CA TRP A 691 -38.17 7.43 -12.26
C TRP A 691 -37.48 6.30 -13.02
N ALA A 692 -36.73 5.47 -12.30
CA ALA A 692 -36.06 4.29 -12.84
C ALA A 692 -36.47 3.04 -12.06
N GLU A 693 -36.62 1.90 -12.76
CA GLU A 693 -36.86 0.60 -12.11
C GLU A 693 -35.63 0.16 -11.31
N VAL A 694 -35.85 -0.53 -10.19
CA VAL A 694 -34.76 -1.13 -9.41
C VAL A 694 -34.06 -2.24 -10.20
N GLY A 695 -32.73 -2.30 -10.11
CA GLY A 695 -31.94 -3.33 -10.78
C GLY A 695 -31.93 -4.65 -9.99
N ASN A 696 -31.96 -5.79 -10.70
CA ASN A 696 -31.87 -7.15 -10.13
C ASN A 696 -32.95 -7.46 -9.06
N GLY A 697 -34.17 -6.95 -9.23
CA GLY A 697 -35.28 -7.24 -8.32
C GLY A 697 -35.64 -8.73 -8.26
N SER A 698 -35.78 -9.29 -7.05
CA SER A 698 -36.18 -10.68 -6.80
C SER A 698 -37.14 -10.77 -5.61
N GLY A 699 -38.17 -11.61 -5.70
CA GLY A 699 -39.16 -11.83 -4.65
C GLY A 699 -40.59 -11.57 -5.10
N TYR A 700 -40.91 -10.34 -5.52
CA TYR A 700 -42.19 -9.86 -6.10
C TYR A 700 -43.45 -10.66 -5.72
N GLY A 701 -43.61 -10.96 -4.44
CA GLY A 701 -44.68 -11.83 -3.94
C GLY A 701 -46.04 -11.16 -3.90
N LEU A 702 -47.10 -11.95 -4.09
CA LEU A 702 -48.50 -11.51 -4.11
C LEU A 702 -49.38 -12.39 -3.21
N LEU A 703 -48.82 -12.93 -2.13
CA LEU A 703 -49.53 -13.83 -1.23
C LEU A 703 -50.28 -13.05 -0.14
N PRO A 704 -51.49 -13.50 0.26
CA PRO A 704 -52.21 -12.93 1.39
C PRO A 704 -51.57 -13.34 2.72
N ASP A 705 -51.99 -12.63 3.78
CA ASP A 705 -51.70 -12.94 5.17
C ASP A 705 -50.21 -13.01 5.53
N ARG A 706 -49.38 -12.23 4.82
CA ARG A 706 -47.94 -12.09 5.08
C ARG A 706 -47.34 -10.88 4.38
N TYR A 707 -46.17 -10.47 4.85
CA TYR A 707 -45.28 -9.62 4.08
C TYR A 707 -44.71 -10.37 2.87
N ASN A 708 -44.72 -9.70 1.72
CA ASN A 708 -44.10 -10.13 0.48
C ASN A 708 -42.83 -9.32 0.26
N THR A 709 -41.69 -9.98 0.48
CA THR A 709 -40.36 -9.36 0.39
C THR A 709 -39.87 -9.30 -1.05
N THR A 710 -39.37 -8.14 -1.45
CA THR A 710 -38.56 -7.96 -2.68
C THR A 710 -37.21 -7.34 -2.34
N THR A 711 -36.14 -7.97 -2.81
CA THR A 711 -34.75 -7.49 -2.70
C THR A 711 -34.26 -6.99 -4.06
N PHE A 712 -33.36 -6.01 -4.08
CA PHE A 712 -32.79 -5.43 -5.30
C PHE A 712 -31.38 -4.88 -5.04
N ALA A 713 -30.67 -4.51 -6.11
CA ALA A 713 -29.36 -3.85 -5.98
C ALA A 713 -29.50 -2.53 -5.19
N PRO A 714 -28.64 -2.24 -4.18
CA PRO A 714 -28.77 -1.04 -3.37
C PRO A 714 -28.82 0.25 -4.20
N VAL A 715 -29.77 1.13 -3.90
CA VAL A 715 -29.92 2.44 -4.55
C VAL A 715 -29.96 3.55 -3.50
N THR A 716 -29.27 4.66 -3.78
CA THR A 716 -29.35 5.88 -2.98
C THR A 716 -30.35 6.84 -3.62
N THR A 717 -31.42 7.18 -2.91
CA THR A 717 -32.53 8.00 -3.41
C THR A 717 -33.22 8.75 -2.29
N ASN A 718 -33.97 9.81 -2.61
CA ASN A 718 -34.89 10.44 -1.68
C ASN A 718 -36.36 10.11 -1.99
N ARG A 719 -36.64 9.27 -3.00
CA ARG A 719 -38.00 8.84 -3.34
C ARG A 719 -38.05 7.42 -3.89
N ILE A 720 -39.03 6.65 -3.42
CA ILE A 720 -39.35 5.32 -3.94
C ILE A 720 -40.86 5.23 -4.20
N ARG A 721 -41.26 4.43 -5.18
CA ARG A 721 -42.66 4.24 -5.55
C ARG A 721 -42.95 2.80 -5.95
N LEU A 722 -44.09 2.29 -5.49
CA LEU A 722 -44.70 1.06 -5.98
C LEU A 722 -45.73 1.40 -7.06
N ASN A 723 -45.62 0.75 -8.22
CA ASN A 723 -46.69 0.71 -9.21
C ASN A 723 -47.45 -0.60 -9.04
N VAL A 724 -48.72 -0.54 -8.67
CA VAL A 724 -49.54 -1.71 -8.34
C VAL A 724 -50.61 -1.90 -9.42
N LYS A 725 -50.55 -3.03 -10.14
CA LYS A 725 -51.50 -3.37 -11.20
C LYS A 725 -52.64 -4.19 -10.60
N ALA A 726 -53.86 -3.70 -10.75
CA ALA A 726 -55.07 -4.39 -10.30
C ALA A 726 -55.45 -5.55 -11.24
N LYS A 727 -56.14 -6.55 -10.68
CA LYS A 727 -56.83 -7.60 -11.47
C LYS A 727 -58.00 -6.97 -12.25
N GLU A 728 -58.49 -7.65 -13.27
CA GLU A 728 -59.47 -7.10 -14.23
C GLU A 728 -60.73 -6.54 -13.54
N ASP A 729 -61.27 -7.26 -12.56
CA ASP A 729 -62.54 -6.93 -11.90
C ASP A 729 -62.39 -6.32 -10.50
N PHE A 730 -61.16 -6.09 -10.02
CA PHE A 730 -60.90 -5.68 -8.63
C PHE A 730 -59.98 -4.46 -8.56
N SER A 731 -60.15 -3.65 -7.52
CA SER A 731 -59.21 -2.63 -7.06
C SER A 731 -58.12 -3.26 -6.18
N THR A 732 -57.12 -2.49 -5.74
CA THR A 732 -55.99 -2.98 -4.91
C THR A 732 -55.85 -2.20 -3.62
N GLY A 733 -55.33 -2.87 -2.59
CA GLY A 733 -54.97 -2.22 -1.34
C GLY A 733 -53.66 -2.75 -0.74
N ILE A 734 -53.16 -2.01 0.23
CA ILE A 734 -51.94 -2.33 0.99
C ILE A 734 -52.24 -2.09 2.46
N GLN A 735 -51.98 -3.11 3.28
CA GLN A 735 -51.98 -2.99 4.74
C GLN A 735 -50.76 -2.18 5.18
N SER A 736 -49.56 -2.62 4.78
CA SER A 736 -48.30 -2.01 5.19
C SER A 736 -47.24 -2.14 4.10
N TRP A 737 -46.39 -1.13 3.96
CA TRP A 737 -45.26 -1.11 3.04
C TRP A 737 -43.99 -0.63 3.76
N ARG A 738 -43.04 -1.55 3.94
CA ARG A 738 -41.75 -1.27 4.59
C ARG A 738 -40.65 -1.11 3.55
N VAL A 739 -39.67 -0.25 3.84
CA VAL A 739 -38.51 0.00 2.99
C VAL A 739 -37.25 -0.03 3.83
N TYR A 740 -36.33 -0.94 3.55
CA TYR A 740 -35.16 -1.16 4.39
C TYR A 740 -33.86 -0.68 3.74
N GLY A 741 -32.94 -0.27 4.61
CA GLY A 741 -31.56 0.08 4.29
C GLY A 741 -30.63 -0.16 5.48
N PRO A 742 -29.30 -0.11 5.28
CA PRO A 742 -28.33 -0.25 6.36
C PRO A 742 -28.47 0.90 7.36
N GLN A 743 -28.39 0.59 8.67
CA GLN A 743 -28.22 1.60 9.71
C GLN A 743 -26.90 2.36 9.46
N LEU A 744 -26.99 3.67 9.23
CA LEU A 744 -25.84 4.55 9.00
C LEU A 744 -25.02 4.79 10.27
#